data_AF-A0A8H5H5Y8-F1
#
_entry.id   AF-A0A8H5H5Y8-F1
#
_cell.length_a   1.000
_cell.length_b   1.000
_cell.length_c   1.000
_cell.angle_alpha   90.00
_cell.angle_beta   90.00
_cell.angle_gamma   90.00
#
_symmetry.space_group_name_H-M   'P 1'
#
loop_
_entity.id
_entity.type
_entity.pdbx_description
1 polymer ?
#
loop_
_entity_poly.entity_id
_entity_poly.type
_entity_poly.pdbx_seq_one_letter_code
_entity_poly.pdbx_strand_id
1 'polypeptide(L)'
;MRYMNFAPPIWIKDAAVDALNDVACNHYSHPRGRLRLREALKAIYDTELHRDLDVEREILITSGANEGQYAVFTAFLDQGDEVIMFEPFFDQYLPSVTFNGGNPIYVPLHPPVNATGKFSSNDWKIHIEELKAAITPRTKMIIVNTPHNPVGKVFTREELEMIANLAKKHDLLVMADEVYDRLVLDGEHVRIANFPGMWERTVTVGSIGTVESFAATGWRVGWLIGPESIIRPTLAATTRIVFCTNSPLQEAAAVGLEQVKQRKFFETQVAEYAERRKVLTDCFDTLGLPYTYPEGSYFILLCSWKRKRLQVSHDTSNLQDLSTSSLKIHIRACWFIAIEIGVSSIPVSEFYCAEHASIGEIFGRFAFCKDVGTLKRAAERFKKLKNIYVSAAVELPRFPFTLFSLKSLFNNQAASANGSLGNFDGAGGSFDGQFLPVESFSYDGITYDLPAAWGTGNDNMIMNGQTLSLPNNAFVHELHTLYSGDSTEDHTQVKPIVEAKNWWGWPLLVTGVIQTPYSLQKNGTSKNLNTSSIFQWSTAIPSEKQLASITLPNAGSHKIHVFSMGFSSVINPTSQSPALVVRRAKFSSRWETVNNTRTQAVQVTIANLLPLSSTSLKTSVNSKHTIEISGPGITTIAPGVFNRLVPGDQIRTDVLVTGSTTGSNATIVLKNSAGEVVGQSSGWPVTALVEKYTPDESSLSAHETPTWRRLLSRRELNRHAIPLAFIGEYIAIQHGLPLENMLSGTTIISITRQTPVAQLGSIILRRLVRAQGVVYDDFIANFTASKFNASDWLDVFDRAGARYFVLVTKHHDGFALFDAGNTTQRSSINFGPKRDLLKELFDTAAVEKPHIHRGTYYSLPEWFSPDYAKYGFSQWPGGLARNAFNGTPEFEPYTGRLNISDYLEDLQLPQMLTLANDYNTEIMWCDIGGPNKTLEFAAEFYNNALTKGYQVTLNNRCGGVPDFATPEYATFNSIQTASWESNEGMDPFSYGLNSATNASQYKNGTTIIQTLVDIVSKNGNFLLDIGPTAEGEIIAPMADNLIAAGSWLDYAGECVYDTEFWFQTSQDPSPPSGLAPARFTTTPNTFCIVAFDEPTNGQLVIHKRLPLLSGDDIVLLTPNRSQTPLPWSTDSSGNLLVNVSTADTSQVQFAWAFRATFKLEN
;
A
#
# COMPACT_ATOMS: atom_id res chain seq x y z
N MET A 1 20.33 -21.65 31.65
CA MET A 1 19.37 -20.93 32.51
C MET A 1 19.44 -21.51 33.92
N ARG A 2 19.92 -20.75 34.92
CA ARG A 2 19.70 -21.11 36.33
C ARG A 2 18.51 -20.30 36.84
N TYR A 3 17.52 -20.95 37.44
CA TYR A 3 16.29 -20.28 37.88
C TYR A 3 16.55 -19.25 38.98
N MET A 4 17.35 -19.60 39.98
CA MET A 4 18.02 -18.67 40.90
C MET A 4 19.52 -18.62 40.56
N ASN A 5 20.19 -17.50 40.82
CA ASN A 5 21.61 -17.31 40.47
C ASN A 5 22.53 -17.10 41.68
N PHE A 6 22.02 -17.33 42.88
CA PHE A 6 22.76 -17.39 44.13
C PHE A 6 22.70 -18.82 44.69
N ALA A 7 23.70 -19.17 45.50
CA ALA A 7 23.81 -20.49 46.10
C ALA A 7 23.02 -20.59 47.41
N PRO A 8 22.70 -21.80 47.88
CA PRO A 8 22.20 -21.99 49.24
C PRO A 8 23.14 -21.42 50.30
N PRO A 9 22.61 -21.01 51.46
CA PRO A 9 23.43 -20.53 52.56
C PRO A 9 24.54 -21.53 52.91
N ILE A 10 25.74 -21.00 53.19
CA ILE A 10 26.94 -21.80 53.42
C ILE A 10 26.72 -22.85 54.51
N TRP A 11 26.10 -22.47 55.62
CA TRP A 11 25.82 -23.37 56.74
C TRP A 11 24.94 -24.59 56.38
N ILE A 12 24.14 -24.52 55.32
CA ILE A 12 23.34 -25.67 54.83
C ILE A 12 24.15 -26.50 53.83
N LYS A 13 24.98 -25.85 53.00
CA LYS A 13 25.91 -26.58 52.14
C LYS A 13 26.91 -27.37 52.97
N ASP A 14 27.40 -26.79 54.06
CA ASP A 14 28.29 -27.46 55.02
C ASP A 14 27.57 -28.66 55.64
N ALA A 15 26.31 -28.50 56.08
CA ALA A 15 25.49 -29.61 56.56
C ALA A 15 25.29 -30.72 55.51
N ALA A 16 25.20 -30.39 54.22
CA ALA A 16 25.15 -31.36 53.14
C ALA A 16 26.49 -32.09 52.95
N VAL A 17 27.62 -31.40 53.08
CA VAL A 17 28.96 -32.01 53.04
C VAL A 17 29.16 -32.93 54.23
N ASP A 18 28.76 -32.50 55.42
CA ASP A 18 28.82 -33.32 56.64
C ASP A 18 27.97 -34.57 56.50
N ALA A 19 26.75 -34.45 55.95
CA ALA A 19 25.90 -35.59 55.64
C ALA A 19 26.53 -36.53 54.60
N LEU A 20 27.27 -36.02 53.61
CA LEU A 20 27.98 -36.89 52.65
C LEU A 20 29.14 -37.67 53.30
N ASN A 21 29.76 -37.12 54.34
CA ASN A 21 30.84 -37.78 55.08
C ASN A 21 30.34 -38.85 56.06
N ASP A 22 29.06 -38.82 56.43
CA ASP A 22 28.43 -39.85 57.25
C ASP A 22 28.00 -41.06 56.41
N VAL A 23 28.51 -42.24 56.76
CA VAL A 23 28.18 -43.51 56.08
C VAL A 23 26.68 -43.78 56.09
N ALA A 24 25.98 -43.55 57.20
CA ALA A 24 24.53 -43.79 57.29
C ALA A 24 23.76 -42.91 56.30
N CYS A 25 24.29 -41.73 56.00
CA CYS A 25 23.68 -40.76 55.12
C CYS A 25 23.75 -41.11 53.63
N ASN A 26 24.64 -42.02 53.23
CA ASN A 26 24.82 -42.45 51.84
C ASN A 26 23.92 -43.63 51.43
N HIS A 27 23.14 -44.21 52.34
CA HIS A 27 22.23 -45.33 52.07
C HIS A 27 20.76 -44.88 51.97
N TYR A 28 19.88 -45.75 51.45
CA TYR A 28 18.45 -45.47 51.35
C TYR A 28 17.84 -45.12 52.73
N SER A 29 17.06 -44.04 52.79
CA SER A 29 16.29 -43.70 53.99
C SER A 29 15.05 -44.58 54.09
N HIS A 30 14.42 -44.56 55.27
CA HIS A 30 13.05 -45.04 55.39
C HIS A 30 12.15 -44.39 54.31
N PRO A 31 11.18 -45.11 53.72
CA PRO A 31 10.33 -44.53 52.67
C PRO A 31 9.52 -43.30 53.07
N ARG A 32 9.26 -43.14 54.38
CA ARG A 32 8.64 -41.90 54.92
C ARG A 32 9.59 -40.70 54.98
N GLY A 33 10.87 -40.92 54.71
CA GLY A 33 11.95 -39.98 54.95
C GLY A 33 12.59 -40.12 56.33
N ARG A 34 13.66 -39.34 56.52
CA ARG A 34 14.46 -39.35 57.74
C ARG A 34 13.72 -38.76 58.92
N LEU A 35 13.87 -39.41 60.08
CA LEU A 35 13.19 -39.01 61.31
C LEU A 35 13.56 -37.57 61.70
N ARG A 36 14.83 -37.20 61.61
CA ARG A 36 15.30 -35.84 61.96
C ARG A 36 14.58 -34.75 61.16
N LEU A 37 14.39 -34.95 59.86
CA LEU A 37 13.65 -34.01 59.02
C LEU A 37 12.16 -33.95 59.41
N ARG A 38 11.53 -35.10 59.70
CA ARG A 38 10.13 -35.14 60.15
C ARG A 38 9.93 -34.43 61.49
N GLU A 39 10.87 -34.59 62.43
CA GLU A 39 10.90 -33.88 63.72
C GLU A 39 11.10 -32.37 63.55
N ALA A 40 12.02 -31.96 62.67
CA ALA A 40 12.24 -30.54 62.37
C ALA A 40 10.99 -29.88 61.76
N LEU A 41 10.29 -30.60 60.87
CA LEU A 41 9.01 -30.15 60.30
C LEU A 41 7.92 -30.07 61.37
N LYS A 42 7.81 -31.08 62.24
CA LYS A 42 6.87 -31.05 63.38
C LYS A 42 7.07 -29.81 64.24
N ALA A 43 8.31 -29.50 64.62
CA ALA A 43 8.63 -28.34 65.47
C ALA A 43 8.23 -26.98 64.87
N ILE A 44 8.06 -26.90 63.55
CA ILE A 44 7.60 -25.71 62.84
C ILE A 44 6.08 -25.75 62.66
N TYR A 45 5.58 -26.84 62.06
CA TYR A 45 4.19 -26.94 61.65
C TYR A 45 3.21 -27.22 62.80
N ASP A 46 3.65 -27.72 63.96
CA ASP A 46 2.79 -27.86 65.15
C ASP A 46 2.17 -26.51 65.56
N THR A 47 3.00 -25.47 65.54
CA THR A 47 2.58 -24.11 65.90
C THR A 47 1.65 -23.53 64.83
N GLU A 48 1.91 -23.82 63.57
CA GLU A 48 1.23 -23.20 62.43
C GLU A 48 -0.08 -23.88 62.05
N LEU A 49 -0.18 -25.18 62.25
CA LEU A 49 -1.39 -25.96 62.07
C LEU A 49 -2.22 -26.03 63.36
N HIS A 50 -1.72 -25.42 64.44
CA HIS A 50 -2.34 -25.40 65.77
C HIS A 50 -2.70 -26.81 66.28
N ARG A 51 -1.83 -27.78 66.03
CA ARG A 51 -2.06 -29.22 66.29
C ARG A 51 -0.75 -29.91 66.68
N ASP A 52 -0.86 -31.02 67.41
CA ASP A 52 0.28 -31.87 67.77
C ASP A 52 0.45 -32.95 66.70
N LEU A 53 1.33 -32.74 65.73
CA LEU A 53 1.50 -33.62 64.58
C LEU A 53 2.22 -34.93 64.95
N ASP A 54 1.74 -36.06 64.44
CA ASP A 54 2.42 -37.35 64.59
C ASP A 54 3.44 -37.55 63.45
N VAL A 55 4.74 -37.53 63.76
CA VAL A 55 5.81 -37.70 62.77
C VAL A 55 5.73 -39.04 62.02
N GLU A 56 5.21 -40.10 62.64
CA GLU A 56 5.12 -41.45 62.06
C GLU A 56 3.86 -41.65 61.22
N ARG A 57 2.85 -40.78 61.34
CA ARG A 57 1.56 -40.95 60.66
C ARG A 57 1.22 -39.81 59.71
N GLU A 58 1.51 -38.57 60.08
CA GLU A 58 0.97 -37.37 59.44
C GLU A 58 2.00 -36.60 58.59
N ILE A 59 3.29 -36.95 58.67
CA ILE A 59 4.36 -36.33 57.87
C ILE A 59 4.99 -37.35 56.94
N LEU A 60 5.10 -37.00 55.65
CA LEU A 60 5.74 -37.80 54.62
C LEU A 60 6.72 -36.94 53.81
N ILE A 61 7.99 -37.34 53.77
CA ILE A 61 9.00 -36.70 52.93
C ILE A 61 8.91 -37.24 51.50
N THR A 62 9.02 -36.33 50.55
CA THR A 62 8.84 -36.57 49.11
C THR A 62 9.99 -35.99 48.30
N SER A 63 10.16 -36.46 47.07
CA SER A 63 11.22 -36.02 46.15
C SER A 63 10.88 -34.68 45.49
N GLY A 64 10.76 -33.65 46.35
CA GLY A 64 10.20 -32.34 46.05
C GLY A 64 8.67 -32.33 46.07
N ALA A 65 8.07 -31.14 46.12
CA ALA A 65 6.61 -30.99 46.12
C ALA A 65 5.93 -31.68 44.93
N ASN A 66 6.57 -31.68 43.75
CA ASN A 66 6.01 -32.27 42.53
C ASN A 66 5.78 -33.80 42.66
N GLU A 67 6.74 -34.55 43.20
CA GLU A 67 6.52 -35.99 43.43
C GLU A 67 5.45 -36.22 44.50
N GLY A 68 5.42 -35.39 45.56
CA GLY A 68 4.37 -35.47 46.57
C GLY A 68 2.97 -35.25 45.99
N GLN A 69 2.79 -34.22 45.16
CA GLN A 69 1.54 -33.96 44.46
C GLN A 69 1.14 -35.14 43.56
N TYR A 70 2.09 -35.65 42.78
CA TYR A 70 1.86 -36.80 41.91
C TYR A 70 1.45 -38.05 42.71
N ALA A 71 2.13 -38.34 43.81
CA ALA A 71 1.80 -39.48 44.68
C ALA A 71 0.40 -39.37 45.30
N VAL A 72 -0.05 -38.15 45.66
CA VAL A 72 -1.43 -37.91 46.11
C VAL A 72 -2.42 -38.20 44.99
N PHE A 73 -2.17 -37.76 43.77
CA PHE A 73 -3.04 -38.07 42.63
C PHE A 73 -3.11 -39.58 42.35
N THR A 74 -1.97 -40.27 42.35
CA THR A 74 -1.90 -41.73 42.20
C THR A 74 -2.65 -42.48 43.30
N ALA A 75 -2.70 -41.94 44.51
CA ALA A 75 -3.37 -42.58 45.64
C ALA A 75 -4.90 -42.38 45.66
N PHE A 76 -5.43 -41.32 45.04
CA PHE A 76 -6.81 -40.89 45.24
C PHE A 76 -7.66 -40.73 43.97
N LEU A 77 -7.05 -40.66 42.78
CA LEU A 77 -7.79 -40.49 41.53
C LEU A 77 -8.10 -41.84 40.88
N ASP A 78 -9.37 -42.03 40.52
CA ASP A 78 -9.82 -43.07 39.62
C ASP A 78 -10.10 -42.50 38.22
N GLN A 79 -10.24 -43.39 37.22
CA GLN A 79 -10.53 -43.00 35.85
C GLN A 79 -11.83 -42.19 35.76
N GLY A 80 -11.72 -40.93 35.32
CA GLY A 80 -12.85 -40.02 35.12
C GLY A 80 -13.18 -39.12 36.32
N ASP A 81 -12.47 -39.26 37.44
CA ASP A 81 -12.59 -38.34 38.60
C ASP A 81 -12.20 -36.91 38.22
N GLU A 82 -12.89 -35.92 38.76
CA GLU A 82 -12.69 -34.52 38.41
C GLU A 82 -11.85 -33.79 39.47
N VAL A 83 -10.83 -33.04 39.04
CA VAL A 83 -9.93 -32.26 39.91
C VAL A 83 -10.01 -30.79 39.57
N ILE A 84 -10.44 -29.96 40.52
CA ILE A 84 -10.58 -28.51 40.32
C ILE A 84 -9.21 -27.83 40.47
N MET A 85 -8.88 -26.99 39.49
CA MET A 85 -7.64 -26.22 39.42
C MET A 85 -7.95 -24.74 39.16
N PHE A 86 -7.34 -23.85 39.95
CA PHE A 86 -7.47 -22.41 39.73
C PHE A 86 -6.50 -21.94 38.64
N GLU A 87 -7.02 -21.21 37.65
CA GLU A 87 -6.20 -20.66 36.57
C GLU A 87 -5.83 -19.20 36.83
N PRO A 88 -4.60 -18.78 36.50
CA PRO A 88 -3.55 -19.56 35.83
C PRO A 88 -2.88 -20.58 36.77
N PHE A 89 -2.74 -21.85 36.37
CA PHE A 89 -2.23 -22.93 37.24
C PHE A 89 -0.73 -23.19 37.11
N PHE A 90 -0.14 -23.94 38.05
CA PHE A 90 1.20 -24.49 37.90
C PHE A 90 1.20 -25.63 36.86
N ASP A 91 2.07 -25.53 35.86
CA ASP A 91 2.09 -26.36 34.64
C ASP A 91 2.16 -27.87 34.91
N GLN A 92 2.67 -28.28 36.08
CA GLN A 92 2.81 -29.68 36.46
C GLN A 92 1.51 -30.33 36.95
N TYR A 93 0.51 -29.56 37.36
CA TYR A 93 -0.76 -30.14 37.84
C TYR A 93 -1.50 -30.87 36.73
N LEU A 94 -1.64 -30.23 35.55
CA LEU A 94 -2.36 -30.77 34.40
C LEU A 94 -1.85 -32.17 33.97
N PRO A 95 -0.55 -32.38 33.65
CA PRO A 95 -0.04 -33.70 33.30
C PRO A 95 -0.18 -34.68 34.46
N SER A 96 0.02 -34.24 35.72
CA SER A 96 -0.07 -35.14 36.88
C SER A 96 -1.48 -35.67 37.12
N VAL A 97 -2.52 -34.84 36.92
CA VAL A 97 -3.93 -35.26 37.03
C VAL A 97 -4.29 -36.20 35.88
N THR A 98 -3.97 -35.80 34.64
CA THR A 98 -4.32 -36.56 33.43
C THR A 98 -3.62 -37.92 33.33
N PHE A 99 -2.34 -38.02 33.72
CA PHE A 99 -1.62 -39.30 33.76
C PHE A 99 -2.22 -40.30 34.76
N ASN A 100 -2.90 -39.83 35.80
CA ASN A 100 -3.59 -40.66 36.78
C ASN A 100 -5.07 -40.88 36.42
N GLY A 101 -5.49 -40.60 35.17
CA GLY A 101 -6.85 -40.84 34.70
C GLY A 101 -7.89 -39.81 35.15
N GLY A 102 -7.47 -38.77 35.87
CA GLY A 102 -8.32 -37.68 36.31
C GLY A 102 -8.60 -36.65 35.20
N ASN A 103 -9.77 -36.02 35.29
CA ASN A 103 -10.23 -34.94 34.43
C ASN A 103 -10.01 -33.59 35.13
N PRO A 104 -9.12 -32.72 34.60
CA PRO A 104 -8.94 -31.38 35.16
C PRO A 104 -10.16 -30.50 34.86
N ILE A 105 -10.71 -29.86 35.90
CA ILE A 105 -11.77 -28.87 35.81
C ILE A 105 -11.20 -27.49 36.17
N TYR A 106 -11.32 -26.55 35.25
CA TYR A 106 -10.65 -25.26 35.32
C TYR A 106 -11.56 -24.17 35.88
N VAL A 107 -11.07 -23.41 36.88
CA VAL A 107 -11.78 -22.26 37.45
C VAL A 107 -10.87 -21.02 37.36
N PRO A 108 -11.17 -20.05 36.48
CA PRO A 108 -10.28 -18.91 36.28
C PRO A 108 -10.37 -17.86 37.38
N LEU A 109 -9.21 -17.36 37.79
CA LEU A 109 -9.10 -16.09 38.50
C LEU A 109 -9.24 -14.94 37.51
N HIS A 110 -10.21 -14.07 37.77
CA HIS A 110 -10.49 -12.94 36.89
C HIS A 110 -9.64 -11.73 37.29
N PRO A 111 -8.83 -11.18 36.37
CA PRO A 111 -8.13 -9.92 36.60
C PRO A 111 -9.11 -8.73 36.61
N PRO A 112 -8.71 -7.57 37.15
CA PRO A 112 -9.56 -6.39 37.14
C PRO A 112 -9.89 -5.92 35.71
N VAL A 113 -11.17 -5.54 35.49
CA VAL A 113 -11.77 -5.20 34.18
C VAL A 113 -11.04 -4.05 33.44
N ASN A 114 -10.31 -3.21 34.17
CA ASN A 114 -9.54 -2.09 33.64
C ASN A 114 -8.06 -2.14 34.09
N ALA A 115 -7.31 -3.13 33.61
CA ALA A 115 -5.86 -3.28 33.84
C ALA A 115 -5.01 -2.15 33.15
N THR A 116 -5.29 -0.89 33.44
CA THR A 116 -4.53 0.29 33.02
C THR A 116 -3.88 0.93 34.24
N GLY A 117 -2.78 0.34 34.71
CA GLY A 117 -2.00 0.89 35.81
C GLY A 117 -1.40 -0.22 36.68
N LYS A 118 -1.12 0.16 37.92
CA LYS A 118 -0.68 -0.75 38.98
C LYS A 118 -1.89 -1.20 39.79
N PHE A 119 -2.09 -2.50 39.92
CA PHE A 119 -3.16 -3.11 40.73
C PHE A 119 -2.62 -4.28 41.53
N SER A 120 -3.27 -4.63 42.64
CA SER A 120 -2.80 -5.67 43.56
C SER A 120 -3.11 -7.07 43.02
N SER A 121 -2.31 -8.06 43.39
CA SER A 121 -2.67 -9.48 43.20
C SER A 121 -3.98 -9.86 43.89
N ASN A 122 -4.40 -9.16 44.95
CA ASN A 122 -5.70 -9.38 45.60
C ASN A 122 -6.89 -9.00 44.69
N ASP A 123 -6.69 -8.13 43.70
CA ASP A 123 -7.73 -7.75 42.73
C ASP A 123 -8.09 -8.89 41.76
N TRP A 124 -7.30 -9.96 41.75
CA TRP A 124 -7.65 -11.21 41.07
C TRP A 124 -8.64 -11.98 41.93
N LYS A 125 -9.87 -12.12 41.45
CA LYS A 125 -10.99 -12.71 42.20
C LYS A 125 -11.50 -14.01 41.59
N ILE A 126 -11.86 -14.96 42.45
CA ILE A 126 -12.65 -16.13 42.06
C ILE A 126 -14.11 -15.70 41.98
N HIS A 127 -14.80 -16.03 40.88
CA HIS A 127 -16.25 -15.95 40.85
C HIS A 127 -16.87 -17.18 41.52
N ILE A 128 -17.63 -16.95 42.59
CA ILE A 128 -18.23 -18.03 43.40
C ILE A 128 -19.16 -18.94 42.58
N GLU A 129 -19.90 -18.37 41.61
CA GLU A 129 -20.83 -19.13 40.78
C GLU A 129 -20.10 -20.07 39.81
N GLU A 130 -18.93 -19.67 39.30
CA GLU A 130 -18.08 -20.53 38.47
C GLU A 130 -17.53 -21.71 39.28
N LEU A 131 -17.06 -21.46 40.51
CA LEU A 131 -16.58 -22.52 41.40
C LEU A 131 -17.70 -23.49 41.80
N LYS A 132 -18.92 -23.01 42.05
CA LYS A 132 -20.08 -23.89 42.33
C LYS A 132 -20.47 -24.73 41.11
N ALA A 133 -20.45 -24.14 39.91
CA ALA A 133 -20.78 -24.82 38.68
C ALA A 133 -19.75 -25.89 38.30
N ALA A 134 -18.49 -25.70 38.70
CA ALA A 134 -17.41 -26.67 38.48
C ALA A 134 -17.54 -27.94 39.33
N ILE A 135 -18.32 -27.93 40.41
CA ILE A 135 -18.47 -29.08 41.30
C ILE A 135 -19.59 -29.99 40.79
N THR A 136 -19.22 -31.21 40.43
CA THR A 136 -20.14 -32.27 40.01
C THR A 136 -20.04 -33.48 40.97
N PRO A 137 -20.92 -34.49 40.85
CA PRO A 137 -20.78 -35.74 41.60
C PRO A 137 -19.47 -36.51 41.35
N ARG A 138 -18.73 -36.19 40.28
CA ARG A 138 -17.41 -36.79 40.00
C ARG A 138 -16.24 -35.96 40.55
N THR A 139 -16.49 -34.77 41.08
CA THR A 139 -15.43 -33.95 41.66
C THR A 139 -14.87 -34.63 42.89
N LYS A 140 -13.55 -34.86 42.89
CA LYS A 140 -12.83 -35.58 43.93
C LYS A 140 -11.94 -34.66 44.77
N MET A 141 -11.30 -33.68 44.12
CA MET A 141 -10.26 -32.87 44.76
C MET A 141 -10.25 -31.42 44.25
N ILE A 142 -9.88 -30.49 45.12
CA ILE A 142 -9.59 -29.08 44.79
C ILE A 142 -8.12 -28.79 45.11
N ILE A 143 -7.38 -28.22 44.15
CA ILE A 143 -6.02 -27.73 44.37
C ILE A 143 -6.07 -26.25 44.72
N VAL A 144 -5.53 -25.87 45.88
CA VAL A 144 -5.41 -24.48 46.34
C VAL A 144 -3.93 -24.12 46.43
N ASN A 145 -3.46 -23.26 45.53
CA ASN A 145 -2.07 -22.78 45.57
C ASN A 145 -1.99 -21.38 46.16
N THR A 146 -1.42 -21.25 47.35
CA THR A 146 -1.35 -19.97 48.09
C THR A 146 -0.04 -19.87 48.88
N PRO A 147 0.80 -18.84 48.68
CA PRO A 147 0.77 -17.83 47.62
C PRO A 147 0.79 -18.42 46.20
N HIS A 148 0.00 -17.83 45.32
CA HIS A 148 -0.35 -18.36 44.01
C HIS A 148 0.75 -18.14 42.96
N ASN A 149 1.17 -19.20 42.27
CA ASN A 149 1.97 -19.16 41.06
C ASN A 149 1.04 -19.28 39.82
N PRO A 150 1.09 -18.34 38.86
CA PRO A 150 2.06 -17.26 38.66
C PRO A 150 1.63 -15.84 39.12
N VAL A 151 0.42 -15.67 39.69
CA VAL A 151 -0.16 -14.33 39.95
C VAL A 151 0.53 -13.58 41.10
N GLY A 152 1.07 -14.30 42.09
CA GLY A 152 1.56 -13.75 43.35
C GLY A 152 0.45 -13.40 44.34
N LYS A 153 -0.77 -13.91 44.13
CA LYS A 153 -1.92 -13.71 45.03
C LYS A 153 -1.77 -14.50 46.32
N VAL A 154 -2.01 -13.86 47.45
CA VAL A 154 -2.22 -14.53 48.73
C VAL A 154 -3.72 -14.60 48.98
N PHE A 155 -4.29 -15.80 49.09
CA PHE A 155 -5.73 -15.96 49.28
C PHE A 155 -6.15 -15.42 50.65
N THR A 156 -7.23 -14.63 50.67
CA THR A 156 -7.73 -14.06 51.92
C THR A 156 -8.48 -15.10 52.74
N ARG A 157 -8.67 -14.82 54.04
CA ARG A 157 -9.43 -15.68 54.93
C ARG A 157 -10.85 -15.94 54.41
N GLU A 158 -11.50 -14.93 53.85
CA GLU A 158 -12.86 -15.02 53.30
C GLU A 158 -12.90 -15.94 52.07
N GLU A 159 -11.94 -15.82 51.15
CA GLU A 159 -11.85 -16.65 49.96
C GLU A 159 -11.61 -18.13 50.34
N LEU A 160 -10.72 -18.39 51.31
CA LEU A 160 -10.47 -19.74 51.81
C LEU A 160 -11.65 -20.33 52.60
N GLU A 161 -12.37 -19.51 53.36
CA GLU A 161 -13.58 -19.95 54.07
C GLU A 161 -14.67 -20.38 53.07
N MET A 162 -14.81 -19.66 51.96
CA MET A 162 -15.73 -20.03 50.88
C MET A 162 -15.35 -21.39 50.27
N ILE A 163 -14.07 -21.60 49.94
CA ILE A 163 -13.57 -22.88 49.41
C ILE A 163 -13.78 -24.00 50.43
N ALA A 164 -13.46 -23.76 51.70
CA ALA A 164 -13.64 -24.72 52.79
C ALA A 164 -15.12 -25.14 52.95
N ASN A 165 -16.05 -24.20 52.86
CA ASN A 165 -17.47 -24.50 52.95
C ASN A 165 -17.98 -25.35 51.78
N LEU A 166 -17.47 -25.13 50.56
CA LEU A 166 -17.80 -25.98 49.41
C LEU A 166 -17.17 -27.37 49.52
N ALA A 167 -15.90 -27.45 49.94
CA ALA A 167 -15.21 -28.73 50.13
C ALA A 167 -15.91 -29.60 51.19
N LYS A 168 -16.38 -29.01 52.30
CA LYS A 168 -17.18 -29.72 53.32
C LYS A 168 -18.54 -30.16 52.78
N LYS A 169 -19.23 -29.28 52.05
CA LYS A 169 -20.59 -29.57 51.53
C LYS A 169 -20.61 -30.74 50.55
N HIS A 170 -19.56 -30.88 49.75
CA HIS A 170 -19.46 -31.88 48.68
C HIS A 170 -18.48 -33.02 49.00
N ASP A 171 -17.98 -33.08 50.24
CA ASP A 171 -17.00 -34.06 50.72
C ASP A 171 -15.73 -34.19 49.85
N LEU A 172 -15.16 -33.05 49.44
CA LEU A 172 -14.00 -32.99 48.56
C LEU A 172 -12.69 -33.03 49.33
N LEU A 173 -11.65 -33.62 48.74
CA LEU A 173 -10.27 -33.49 49.19
C LEU A 173 -9.70 -32.13 48.78
N VAL A 174 -8.80 -31.57 49.59
CA VAL A 174 -8.08 -30.34 49.28
C VAL A 174 -6.58 -30.60 49.28
N MET A 175 -5.94 -30.32 48.15
CA MET A 175 -4.49 -30.25 48.07
C MET A 175 -4.07 -28.79 48.23
N ALA A 176 -3.57 -28.44 49.40
CA ALA A 176 -3.06 -27.11 49.69
C ALA A 176 -1.58 -27.05 49.26
N ASP A 177 -1.33 -26.55 48.05
CA ASP A 177 0.02 -26.26 47.58
C ASP A 177 0.50 -24.94 48.17
N GLU A 178 1.15 -25.05 49.33
CA GLU A 178 1.64 -23.91 50.12
C GLU A 178 3.15 -23.74 49.95
N VAL A 179 3.69 -24.07 48.76
CA VAL A 179 5.15 -24.05 48.53
C VAL A 179 5.81 -22.66 48.62
N TYR A 180 5.04 -21.59 48.78
CA TYR A 180 5.54 -20.22 48.93
C TYR A 180 5.10 -19.56 50.24
N ASP A 181 4.61 -20.31 51.21
CA ASP A 181 4.06 -19.81 52.49
C ASP A 181 4.99 -18.83 53.24
N ARG A 182 6.33 -18.94 53.08
CA ARG A 182 7.33 -18.01 53.65
C ARG A 182 7.65 -16.78 52.80
N LEU A 183 7.19 -16.75 51.55
CA LEU A 183 7.37 -15.61 50.64
C LEU A 183 6.09 -14.78 50.57
N VAL A 184 5.50 -14.46 51.71
CA VAL A 184 4.46 -13.42 51.82
C VAL A 184 5.16 -12.09 52.10
N LEU A 185 5.02 -11.17 51.16
CA LEU A 185 5.66 -9.84 51.21
C LEU A 185 4.71 -8.81 51.81
N ASP A 186 3.41 -8.93 51.54
CA ASP A 186 2.35 -8.09 52.09
C ASP A 186 1.16 -8.97 52.52
N GLY A 187 0.61 -8.73 53.72
CA GLY A 187 -0.52 -9.50 54.27
C GLY A 187 -0.11 -10.68 55.16
N GLU A 188 -1.05 -11.59 55.42
CA GLU A 188 -0.87 -12.78 56.26
C GLU A 188 -1.16 -14.05 55.44
N HIS A 189 -0.35 -15.10 55.61
CA HIS A 189 -0.63 -16.41 55.04
C HIS A 189 -1.62 -17.19 55.92
N VAL A 190 -2.81 -17.48 55.38
CA VAL A 190 -3.83 -18.27 56.08
C VAL A 190 -3.85 -19.69 55.50
N ARG A 191 -3.69 -20.70 56.37
CA ARG A 191 -3.72 -22.12 55.97
C ARG A 191 -5.14 -22.66 55.96
N ILE A 192 -5.55 -23.31 54.86
CA ILE A 192 -6.91 -23.87 54.75
C ILE A 192 -7.14 -25.04 55.72
N ALA A 193 -6.08 -25.75 56.10
CA ALA A 193 -6.12 -26.85 57.06
C ALA A 193 -6.57 -26.42 58.47
N ASN A 194 -6.44 -25.13 58.82
CA ASN A 194 -6.82 -24.60 60.13
C ASN A 194 -8.31 -24.27 60.25
N PHE A 195 -9.06 -24.27 59.15
CA PHE A 195 -10.50 -24.01 59.20
C PHE A 195 -11.24 -25.20 59.83
N PRO A 196 -12.33 -24.97 60.59
CA PRO A 196 -13.10 -26.04 61.21
C PRO A 196 -13.57 -27.10 60.21
N GLY A 197 -13.15 -28.35 60.41
CA GLY A 197 -13.51 -29.52 59.60
C GLY A 197 -12.71 -29.70 58.29
N MET A 198 -11.61 -28.95 58.11
CA MET A 198 -10.77 -29.05 56.91
C MET A 198 -9.55 -29.96 57.05
N TRP A 199 -9.07 -30.24 58.26
CA TRP A 199 -7.90 -31.11 58.47
C TRP A 199 -8.10 -32.50 57.88
N GLU A 200 -9.26 -33.10 58.10
CA GLU A 200 -9.58 -34.49 57.75
C GLU A 200 -9.56 -34.74 56.23
N ARG A 201 -9.56 -33.65 55.44
CA ARG A 201 -9.64 -33.66 53.97
C ARG A 201 -8.52 -32.87 53.29
N THR A 202 -7.59 -32.28 54.04
CA THR A 202 -6.54 -31.42 53.46
C THR A 202 -5.17 -32.08 53.56
N VAL A 203 -4.41 -32.07 52.45
CA VAL A 203 -2.98 -32.34 52.45
C VAL A 203 -2.23 -31.07 52.10
N THR A 204 -1.34 -30.66 53.00
CA THR A 204 -0.46 -29.50 52.83
C THR A 204 0.83 -29.95 52.17
N VAL A 205 1.18 -29.32 51.06
CA VAL A 205 2.38 -29.62 50.28
C VAL A 205 3.44 -28.56 50.56
N GLY A 206 4.64 -29.01 50.91
CA GLY A 206 5.81 -28.16 51.09
C GLY A 206 7.07 -28.67 50.37
N SER A 207 8.08 -27.82 50.28
CA SER A 207 9.31 -28.08 49.53
C SER A 207 10.46 -27.23 50.01
N ILE A 208 11.58 -27.83 50.43
CA ILE A 208 12.76 -27.07 50.92
C ILE A 208 13.29 -26.07 49.89
N GLY A 209 13.09 -26.38 48.60
CA GLY A 209 13.58 -25.58 47.47
C GLY A 209 12.80 -24.29 47.24
N THR A 210 11.51 -24.27 47.56
CA THR A 210 10.57 -23.18 47.25
C THR A 210 9.94 -22.58 48.51
N VAL A 211 9.64 -23.41 49.52
CA VAL A 211 9.07 -23.03 50.83
C VAL A 211 10.08 -22.27 51.67
N GLU A 212 11.38 -22.50 51.50
CA GLU A 212 12.36 -21.90 52.43
C GLU A 212 13.36 -20.98 51.76
N SER A 213 13.22 -20.68 50.46
CA SER A 213 14.18 -19.91 49.65
C SER A 213 15.67 -20.06 50.03
N PHE A 214 16.08 -21.27 50.44
CA PHE A 214 17.49 -21.65 50.52
C PHE A 214 18.12 -21.75 49.13
N ALA A 215 17.44 -21.35 48.06
CA ALA A 215 17.90 -21.51 46.67
C ALA A 215 18.34 -22.95 46.33
N ALA A 216 17.74 -23.93 47.01
CA ALA A 216 18.10 -25.35 46.97
C ALA A 216 17.11 -26.19 46.13
N THR A 217 16.47 -25.60 45.12
CA THR A 217 15.46 -26.29 44.29
C THR A 217 15.97 -27.57 43.62
N GLY A 218 17.27 -27.62 43.32
CA GLY A 218 17.93 -28.81 42.77
C GLY A 218 18.10 -29.97 43.76
N TRP A 219 17.88 -29.76 45.06
CA TRP A 219 18.02 -30.80 46.08
C TRP A 219 16.85 -31.79 46.08
N ARG A 220 15.70 -31.38 45.54
CA ARG A 220 14.51 -32.21 45.36
C ARG A 220 14.04 -32.86 46.68
N VAL A 221 13.97 -32.08 47.76
CA VAL A 221 13.39 -32.49 49.04
C VAL A 221 12.10 -31.71 49.28
N GLY A 222 11.00 -32.40 49.53
CA GLY A 222 9.72 -31.82 49.90
C GLY A 222 8.98 -32.68 50.91
N TRP A 223 7.77 -32.27 51.28
CA TRP A 223 6.97 -32.97 52.27
C TRP A 223 5.48 -32.79 52.04
N LEU A 224 4.72 -33.74 52.59
CA LEU A 224 3.28 -33.71 52.70
C LEU A 224 2.92 -33.80 54.18
N ILE A 225 2.02 -32.93 54.62
CA ILE A 225 1.48 -32.91 55.98
C ILE A 225 -0.03 -33.01 55.89
N GLY A 226 -0.60 -34.03 56.53
CA GLY A 226 -2.03 -34.26 56.52
C GLY A 226 -2.42 -35.45 57.38
N PRO A 227 -3.72 -35.74 57.51
CA PRO A 227 -4.19 -36.85 58.32
C PRO A 227 -3.69 -38.19 57.78
N GLU A 228 -3.56 -39.18 58.66
CA GLU A 228 -3.12 -40.54 58.30
C GLU A 228 -3.95 -41.16 57.17
N SER A 229 -5.25 -40.83 57.11
CA SER A 229 -6.17 -41.27 56.04
C SER A 229 -5.71 -40.85 54.64
N ILE A 230 -5.01 -39.71 54.52
CA ILE A 230 -4.47 -39.20 53.25
C ILE A 230 -3.01 -39.63 53.06
N ILE A 231 -2.20 -39.57 54.12
CA ILE A 231 -0.76 -39.85 54.05
C ILE A 231 -0.46 -41.33 53.83
N ARG A 232 -1.22 -42.26 54.45
CA ARG A 232 -0.94 -43.70 54.35
C ARG A 232 -1.11 -44.25 52.91
N PRO A 233 -2.19 -43.95 52.17
CA PRO A 233 -2.30 -44.32 50.74
C PRO A 233 -1.23 -43.63 49.89
N THR A 234 -0.93 -42.36 50.16
CA THR A 234 0.10 -41.60 49.43
C THR A 234 1.50 -42.21 49.60
N LEU A 235 1.85 -42.65 50.81
CA LEU A 235 3.10 -43.38 51.08
C LEU A 235 3.19 -44.68 50.25
N ALA A 236 2.07 -45.37 50.07
CA ALA A 236 2.03 -46.57 49.23
C ALA A 236 2.32 -46.24 47.76
N ALA A 237 1.91 -45.07 47.26
CA ALA A 237 2.27 -44.59 45.92
C ALA A 237 3.75 -44.18 45.83
N THR A 238 4.24 -43.32 46.74
CA THR A 238 5.64 -42.84 46.76
C THR A 238 6.66 -43.98 46.75
N THR A 239 6.38 -45.05 47.50
CA THR A 239 7.24 -46.25 47.54
C THR A 239 7.41 -46.96 46.19
N ARG A 240 6.49 -46.77 45.23
CA ARG A 240 6.56 -47.34 43.88
C ARG A 240 7.10 -46.34 42.86
N ILE A 241 6.89 -45.05 43.10
CA ILE A 241 7.35 -43.98 42.20
C ILE A 241 8.86 -43.76 42.34
N VAL A 242 9.36 -43.55 43.57
CA VAL A 242 10.79 -43.25 43.84
C VAL A 242 11.40 -44.09 44.95
N PHE A 243 10.61 -44.91 45.66
CA PHE A 243 10.98 -45.66 46.86
C PHE A 243 11.34 -44.80 48.08
N CYS A 244 12.33 -43.91 47.99
CA CYS A 244 12.65 -42.92 49.02
C CYS A 244 13.43 -41.71 48.43
N THR A 245 13.32 -40.55 49.05
CA THR A 245 14.05 -39.32 48.68
C THR A 245 15.55 -39.42 49.04
N ASN A 246 16.38 -38.59 48.41
CA ASN A 246 17.83 -38.57 48.64
C ASN A 246 18.20 -38.25 50.10
N SER A 247 18.91 -39.18 50.73
CA SER A 247 19.19 -39.18 52.17
C SER A 247 20.10 -38.05 52.67
N PRO A 248 21.24 -37.72 52.02
CA PRO A 248 22.13 -36.66 52.51
C PRO A 248 21.46 -35.28 52.55
N LEU A 249 20.63 -34.98 51.55
CA LEU A 249 19.99 -33.66 51.45
C LEU A 249 18.76 -33.54 52.36
N GLN A 250 18.15 -34.65 52.79
CA GLN A 250 17.16 -34.63 53.86
C GLN A 250 17.78 -34.23 55.21
N GLU A 251 18.98 -34.71 55.52
CA GLU A 251 19.70 -34.29 56.73
C GLU A 251 20.12 -32.83 56.67
N ALA A 252 20.64 -32.38 55.53
CA ALA A 252 20.96 -30.98 55.32
C ALA A 252 19.72 -30.07 55.45
N ALA A 253 18.56 -30.52 54.94
CA ALA A 253 17.29 -29.82 55.10
C ALA A 253 16.85 -29.76 56.57
N ALA A 254 17.03 -30.85 57.34
CA ALA A 254 16.69 -30.88 58.76
C ALA A 254 17.53 -29.88 59.57
N VAL A 255 18.85 -29.86 59.34
CA VAL A 255 19.76 -28.85 59.94
C VAL A 255 19.36 -27.43 59.53
N GLY A 256 18.97 -27.27 58.25
CA GLY A 256 18.33 -26.08 57.69
C GLY A 256 17.25 -25.53 58.61
N LEU A 257 16.19 -26.31 58.74
CA LEU A 257 14.97 -26.04 59.51
C LEU A 257 15.22 -25.82 61.01
N GLU A 258 16.15 -26.57 61.62
CA GLU A 258 16.50 -26.43 63.03
C GLU A 258 17.13 -25.06 63.34
N GLN A 259 17.91 -24.50 62.41
CA GLN A 259 18.67 -23.26 62.63
C GLN A 259 17.97 -21.98 62.16
N VAL A 260 16.85 -22.06 61.41
CA VAL A 260 16.21 -20.88 60.80
C VAL A 260 15.79 -19.82 61.82
N LYS A 261 15.21 -20.24 62.95
CA LYS A 261 14.74 -19.32 64.02
C LYS A 261 15.92 -18.59 64.68
N GLN A 262 17.01 -19.29 64.96
CA GLN A 262 18.21 -18.71 65.58
C GLN A 262 18.90 -17.71 64.66
N ARG A 263 18.85 -17.96 63.35
CA ARG A 263 19.51 -17.14 62.32
C ARG A 263 18.62 -16.04 61.73
N LYS A 264 17.37 -15.90 62.18
CA LYS A 264 16.36 -14.97 61.62
C LYS A 264 16.29 -15.02 60.09
N PHE A 265 16.35 -16.24 59.56
CA PHE A 265 16.60 -16.45 58.15
C PHE A 265 15.39 -16.04 57.31
N PHE A 266 14.17 -16.38 57.74
CA PHE A 266 12.95 -16.02 57.02
C PHE A 266 12.70 -14.52 56.99
N GLU A 267 12.93 -13.80 58.09
CA GLU A 267 12.75 -12.33 58.13
C GLU A 267 13.75 -11.64 57.20
N THR A 268 15.01 -12.10 57.21
CA THR A 268 16.06 -11.59 56.31
C THR A 268 15.68 -11.85 54.85
N GLN A 269 15.20 -13.05 54.55
CA GLN A 269 14.81 -13.45 53.22
C GLN A 269 13.64 -12.63 52.69
N VAL A 270 12.57 -12.46 53.47
CA VAL A 270 11.42 -11.61 53.08
C VAL A 270 11.88 -10.19 52.77
N ALA A 271 12.77 -9.62 53.59
CA ALA A 271 13.33 -8.29 53.35
C ALA A 271 14.14 -8.22 52.03
N GLU A 272 15.00 -9.22 51.75
CA GLU A 272 15.76 -9.27 50.50
C GLU A 272 14.84 -9.44 49.27
N TYR A 273 13.80 -10.26 49.35
CA TYR A 273 12.84 -10.43 48.26
C TYR A 273 11.96 -9.19 48.07
N ALA A 274 11.65 -8.45 49.13
CA ALA A 274 11.00 -7.15 49.04
C ALA A 274 11.89 -6.11 48.34
N GLU A 275 13.20 -6.09 48.62
CA GLU A 275 14.17 -5.25 47.90
C GLU A 275 14.23 -5.63 46.41
N ARG A 276 14.33 -6.93 46.10
CA ARG A 276 14.35 -7.45 44.72
C ARG A 276 13.08 -7.10 43.95
N ARG A 277 11.91 -7.25 44.58
CA ARG A 277 10.61 -6.80 44.01
C ARG A 277 10.67 -5.33 43.68
N LYS A 278 11.13 -4.50 44.63
CA LYS A 278 11.22 -3.04 44.48
C LYS A 278 12.06 -2.63 43.27
N VAL A 279 13.21 -3.27 43.04
CA VAL A 279 14.08 -2.96 41.88
C VAL A 279 13.34 -3.13 40.55
N LEU A 280 12.54 -4.18 40.41
CA LEU A 280 11.82 -4.45 39.16
C LEU A 280 10.54 -3.59 39.03
N THR A 281 9.82 -3.35 40.13
CA THR A 281 8.65 -2.45 40.14
C THR A 281 9.04 -1.00 39.88
N ASP A 282 10.15 -0.51 40.47
CA ASP A 282 10.65 0.85 40.20
C ASP A 282 10.99 1.03 38.71
N CYS A 283 11.51 -0.03 38.06
CA CYS A 283 11.76 -0.03 36.63
C CYS A 283 10.46 0.08 35.81
N PHE A 284 9.44 -0.70 36.15
CA PHE A 284 8.15 -0.65 35.46
C PHE A 284 7.44 0.67 35.67
N ASP A 285 7.47 1.21 36.89
CA ASP A 285 6.93 2.53 37.24
C ASP A 285 7.63 3.64 36.43
N THR A 286 8.97 3.59 36.34
CA THR A 286 9.76 4.55 35.53
C THR A 286 9.44 4.49 34.04
N LEU A 287 9.09 3.30 33.53
CA LEU A 287 8.75 3.08 32.12
C LEU A 287 7.26 3.26 31.82
N GLY A 288 6.42 3.51 32.84
CA GLY A 288 4.97 3.62 32.68
C GLY A 288 4.30 2.30 32.24
N LEU A 289 4.91 1.15 32.54
CA LEU A 289 4.37 -0.16 32.17
C LEU A 289 3.40 -0.64 33.26
N PRO A 290 2.15 -1.02 32.93
CA PRO A 290 1.22 -1.55 33.92
C PRO A 290 1.61 -2.97 34.34
N TYR A 291 1.39 -3.35 35.60
CA TYR A 291 1.70 -4.68 36.14
C TYR A 291 0.82 -5.03 37.35
N THR A 292 0.64 -6.32 37.59
CA THR A 292 0.07 -6.86 38.84
C THR A 292 1.15 -6.83 39.92
N TYR A 293 0.91 -6.06 40.98
CA TYR A 293 1.78 -5.99 42.15
C TYR A 293 1.59 -7.26 43.01
N PRO A 294 2.61 -8.11 43.17
CA PRO A 294 2.48 -9.40 43.84
C PRO A 294 2.61 -9.23 45.36
N GLU A 295 1.62 -9.69 46.13
CA GLU A 295 1.63 -9.71 47.61
C GLU A 295 2.45 -10.88 48.16
N GLY A 296 2.67 -11.94 47.37
CA GLY A 296 3.54 -13.05 47.71
C GLY A 296 4.19 -13.73 46.50
N SER A 297 4.94 -14.79 46.76
CA SER A 297 5.83 -15.47 45.79
C SER A 297 6.97 -14.55 45.27
N TYR A 298 7.69 -14.99 44.24
CA TYR A 298 8.70 -14.19 43.55
C TYR A 298 8.36 -13.87 42.08
N PHE A 299 7.10 -14.03 41.69
CA PHE A 299 6.61 -13.74 40.34
C PHE A 299 5.95 -12.37 40.25
N ILE A 300 6.04 -11.74 39.08
CA ILE A 300 5.35 -10.49 38.77
C ILE A 300 4.77 -10.58 37.36
N LEU A 301 3.53 -10.11 37.19
CA LEU A 301 2.85 -10.13 35.90
C LEU A 301 2.87 -8.74 35.27
N LEU A 302 3.62 -8.56 34.19
CA LEU A 302 3.59 -7.35 33.38
C LEU A 302 2.33 -7.36 32.50
N CYS A 303 1.54 -6.29 32.54
CA CYS A 303 0.32 -6.13 31.76
C CYS A 303 0.63 -5.41 30.45
N SER A 304 -0.15 -5.70 29.40
CA SER A 304 -0.25 -4.97 28.12
C SER A 304 0.38 -5.65 26.88
N TRP A 305 -0.21 -6.76 26.44
CA TRP A 305 0.01 -7.28 25.07
C TRP A 305 -1.20 -7.12 24.12
N LYS A 306 -2.46 -7.12 24.63
CA LYS A 306 -3.67 -6.92 23.79
C LYS A 306 -3.98 -5.47 23.40
N ARG A 307 -3.31 -4.47 23.98
CA ARG A 307 -3.59 -3.05 23.68
C ARG A 307 -2.45 -2.42 22.87
N LYS A 308 -2.54 -2.54 21.54
CA LYS A 308 -1.96 -1.65 20.50
C LYS A 308 -0.50 -1.15 20.65
N ARG A 309 0.39 -1.76 21.45
CA ARG A 309 1.66 -1.10 21.84
C ARG A 309 2.94 -1.94 21.81
N LEU A 310 2.93 -3.17 21.32
CA LEU A 310 4.16 -3.89 20.96
C LEU A 310 3.96 -4.65 19.65
N GLN A 311 4.45 -4.08 18.56
CA GLN A 311 4.70 -4.83 17.32
C GLN A 311 6.15 -5.30 17.35
N VAL A 312 6.32 -6.62 17.46
CA VAL A 312 7.62 -7.28 17.34
C VAL A 312 7.95 -7.36 15.85
N SER A 313 8.71 -6.40 15.34
CA SER A 313 9.27 -6.44 13.99
C SER A 313 10.66 -7.08 14.05
N HIS A 314 10.75 -8.40 13.92
CA HIS A 314 12.01 -9.08 13.61
C HIS A 314 11.79 -10.23 12.66
N ASP A 315 12.82 -10.46 11.84
CA ASP A 315 12.92 -11.51 10.83
C ASP A 315 12.70 -12.89 11.46
N THR A 316 11.59 -13.54 11.08
CA THR A 316 11.27 -14.91 11.50
C THR A 316 11.92 -15.96 10.58
N SER A 317 12.85 -15.58 9.70
CA SER A 317 13.55 -16.50 8.80
C SER A 317 14.27 -17.65 9.54
N ASN A 318 14.72 -17.43 10.77
CA ASN A 318 15.31 -18.47 11.64
C ASN A 318 14.26 -19.30 12.42
N LEU A 319 12.97 -19.02 12.24
CA LEU A 319 11.84 -19.82 12.74
C LEU A 319 11.28 -20.67 11.59
N GLN A 320 12.14 -21.42 10.89
CA GLN A 320 11.72 -22.31 9.79
C GLN A 320 10.74 -23.40 10.23
N ASP A 321 10.58 -23.65 11.54
CA ASP A 321 9.71 -24.72 12.06
C ASP A 321 8.37 -24.24 12.66
N LEU A 322 8.06 -22.93 12.60
CA LEU A 322 6.84 -22.37 13.23
C LEU A 322 6.02 -21.48 12.27
N SER A 323 6.13 -21.71 10.95
CA SER A 323 5.54 -20.93 9.86
C SER A 323 4.02 -21.06 9.69
N THR A 324 3.24 -21.00 10.77
CA THR A 324 1.78 -20.82 10.65
C THR A 324 1.35 -19.50 11.29
N SER A 325 0.35 -18.88 10.68
CA SER A 325 -0.40 -17.68 11.07
C SER A 325 -1.09 -17.77 12.46
N SER A 326 -0.68 -18.71 13.32
CA SER A 326 -1.38 -19.14 14.54
C SER A 326 -0.72 -18.67 15.85
N LEU A 327 0.53 -18.19 15.84
CA LEU A 327 1.22 -17.81 17.07
C LEU A 327 0.67 -16.49 17.65
N LYS A 328 0.00 -16.58 18.81
CA LYS A 328 -0.70 -15.47 19.46
C LYS A 328 0.25 -14.34 19.93
N ILE A 329 -0.24 -13.10 19.95
CA ILE A 329 0.55 -11.85 20.12
C ILE A 329 1.45 -11.82 21.37
N HIS A 330 1.00 -12.37 22.49
CA HIS A 330 1.76 -12.41 23.76
C HIS A 330 2.96 -13.35 23.72
N ILE A 331 2.89 -14.43 22.93
CA ILE A 331 4.02 -15.36 22.74
C ILE A 331 5.14 -14.65 21.99
N ARG A 332 4.79 -13.94 20.91
CA ARG A 332 5.74 -13.12 20.13
C ARG A 332 6.38 -12.04 20.98
N ALA A 333 5.59 -11.37 21.82
CA ALA A 333 6.09 -10.32 22.69
C ALA A 333 7.08 -10.86 23.74
N CYS A 334 6.78 -12.00 24.38
CA CYS A 334 7.73 -12.63 25.30
C CYS A 334 9.01 -13.07 24.60
N TRP A 335 8.90 -13.60 23.38
CA TRP A 335 10.05 -13.96 22.56
C TRP A 335 10.92 -12.74 22.21
N PHE A 336 10.32 -11.63 21.79
CA PHE A 336 11.05 -10.39 21.50
C PHE A 336 11.83 -9.86 22.69
N ILE A 337 11.22 -9.85 23.88
CA ILE A 337 11.92 -9.38 25.08
C ILE A 337 13.07 -10.33 25.41
N ALA A 338 12.89 -11.64 25.20
CA ALA A 338 13.94 -12.62 25.43
C ALA A 338 15.12 -12.44 24.46
N ILE A 339 14.87 -12.20 23.17
CA ILE A 339 15.89 -12.11 22.13
C ILE A 339 16.48 -10.70 22.04
N GLU A 340 15.66 -9.66 21.84
CA GLU A 340 16.10 -8.28 21.55
C GLU A 340 16.49 -7.50 22.81
N ILE A 341 15.66 -7.60 23.85
CA ILE A 341 15.92 -6.92 25.12
C ILE A 341 16.90 -7.74 25.96
N GLY A 342 16.97 -9.06 25.74
CA GLY A 342 17.83 -9.98 26.49
C GLY A 342 17.29 -10.26 27.90
N VAL A 343 15.96 -10.19 28.10
CA VAL A 343 15.29 -10.51 29.37
C VAL A 343 14.22 -11.56 29.11
N SER A 344 14.37 -12.75 29.69
CA SER A 344 13.44 -13.85 29.45
C SER A 344 12.13 -13.66 30.24
N SER A 345 11.00 -13.83 29.57
CA SER A 345 9.66 -13.88 30.16
C SER A 345 8.88 -15.09 29.66
N ILE A 346 7.79 -15.45 30.36
CA ILE A 346 6.91 -16.55 29.96
C ILE A 346 5.49 -16.00 29.75
N PRO A 347 4.84 -16.27 28.60
CA PRO A 347 3.47 -15.84 28.38
C PRO A 347 2.51 -16.51 29.37
N VAL A 348 1.61 -15.74 29.98
CA VAL A 348 0.73 -16.28 31.03
C VAL A 348 -0.38 -17.18 30.47
N SER A 349 -0.73 -17.03 29.20
CA SER A 349 -1.66 -17.90 28.47
C SER A 349 -1.31 -19.39 28.53
N GLU A 350 -0.02 -19.73 28.69
CA GLU A 350 0.45 -21.12 28.79
C GLU A 350 0.08 -21.79 30.12
N PHE A 351 -0.41 -21.01 31.09
CA PHE A 351 -0.90 -21.50 32.38
C PHE A 351 -2.44 -21.62 32.42
N TYR A 352 -3.10 -21.55 31.26
CA TYR A 352 -4.55 -21.69 31.10
C TYR A 352 -4.87 -22.85 30.13
N CYS A 353 -6.07 -23.41 30.27
CA CYS A 353 -6.69 -24.25 29.26
C CYS A 353 -6.98 -23.44 27.98
N ALA A 354 -7.28 -24.15 26.88
CA ALA A 354 -7.50 -23.51 25.59
C ALA A 354 -8.68 -22.52 25.61
N GLU A 355 -9.73 -22.81 26.38
CA GLU A 355 -10.95 -22.02 26.50
C GLU A 355 -10.70 -20.70 27.23
N HIS A 356 -9.92 -20.73 28.32
CA HIS A 356 -9.66 -19.57 29.18
C HIS A 356 -8.35 -18.86 28.86
N ALA A 357 -7.53 -19.38 27.94
CA ALA A 357 -6.26 -18.79 27.52
C ALA A 357 -6.37 -17.30 27.20
N SER A 358 -7.53 -16.87 26.66
CA SER A 358 -7.86 -15.48 26.31
C SER A 358 -7.71 -14.47 27.46
N ILE A 359 -7.89 -14.92 28.72
CA ILE A 359 -7.74 -14.14 29.95
C ILE A 359 -6.26 -13.83 30.21
N GLY A 360 -5.38 -14.83 30.03
CA GLY A 360 -3.94 -14.73 30.24
C GLY A 360 -3.16 -14.00 29.13
N GLU A 361 -3.76 -13.78 27.96
CA GLU A 361 -3.09 -13.23 26.76
C GLU A 361 -2.56 -11.80 26.92
N ILE A 362 -2.88 -11.11 28.01
CA ILE A 362 -2.46 -9.73 28.25
C ILE A 362 -1.30 -9.63 29.23
N PHE A 363 -0.84 -10.76 29.78
CA PHE A 363 0.16 -10.81 30.84
C PHE A 363 1.42 -11.58 30.42
N GLY A 364 2.58 -11.03 30.80
CA GLY A 364 3.88 -11.70 30.72
C GLY A 364 4.43 -11.93 32.12
N ARG A 365 4.81 -13.17 32.44
CA ARG A 365 5.38 -13.55 33.74
C ARG A 365 6.88 -13.29 33.77
N PHE A 366 7.30 -12.51 34.76
CA PHE A 366 8.70 -12.31 35.14
C PHE A 366 8.93 -12.84 36.55
N ALA A 367 10.19 -13.14 36.88
CA ALA A 367 10.59 -13.59 38.21
C ALA A 367 11.70 -12.68 38.76
N PHE A 368 11.58 -12.28 40.01
CA PHE A 368 12.57 -11.44 40.71
C PHE A 368 13.46 -12.22 41.69
N CYS A 369 13.52 -13.55 41.57
CA CYS A 369 14.40 -14.45 42.34
C CYS A 369 15.87 -14.46 41.84
N LYS A 370 16.42 -13.28 41.55
CA LYS A 370 17.81 -13.07 41.10
C LYS A 370 18.56 -12.12 42.04
N ASP A 371 19.88 -12.14 41.99
CA ASP A 371 20.70 -11.12 42.68
C ASP A 371 20.35 -9.70 42.18
N VAL A 372 20.49 -8.72 43.07
CA VAL A 372 20.14 -7.31 42.82
C VAL A 372 20.89 -6.75 41.60
N GLY A 373 22.15 -7.14 41.38
CA GLY A 373 22.94 -6.72 40.22
C GLY A 373 22.34 -7.24 38.90
N THR A 374 21.85 -8.48 38.87
CA THR A 374 21.13 -9.02 37.71
C THR A 374 19.80 -8.30 37.46
N LEU A 375 19.03 -8.00 38.51
CA LEU A 375 17.77 -7.27 38.37
C LEU A 375 18.01 -5.83 37.89
N LYS A 376 19.04 -5.15 38.39
CA LYS A 376 19.45 -3.83 37.89
C LYS A 376 19.87 -3.89 36.42
N ARG A 377 20.63 -4.91 35.99
CA ARG A 377 20.95 -5.11 34.55
C ARG A 377 19.71 -5.38 33.71
N ALA A 378 18.75 -6.15 34.22
CA ALA A 378 17.47 -6.35 33.54
C ALA A 378 16.69 -5.04 33.43
N ALA A 379 16.64 -4.22 34.49
CA ALA A 379 16.04 -2.89 34.48
C ALA A 379 16.70 -1.95 33.46
N GLU A 380 18.04 -1.93 33.38
CA GLU A 380 18.75 -1.16 32.35
C GLU A 380 18.45 -1.65 30.93
N ARG A 381 18.33 -2.97 30.72
CA ARG A 381 17.91 -3.54 29.43
C ARG A 381 16.48 -3.14 29.10
N PHE A 382 15.58 -3.14 30.07
CA PHE A 382 14.21 -2.66 29.89
C PHE A 382 14.14 -1.19 29.47
N LYS A 383 15.13 -0.33 29.80
CA LYS A 383 15.18 1.03 29.24
C LYS A 383 15.33 1.05 27.72
N LYS A 384 15.84 -0.02 27.07
CA LYS A 384 15.80 -0.15 25.61
C LYS A 384 14.36 -0.16 25.08
N LEU A 385 13.40 -0.67 25.87
CA LEU A 385 11.99 -0.52 25.53
C LEU A 385 11.59 0.95 25.43
N LYS A 386 12.23 1.90 26.11
CA LYS A 386 11.94 3.35 25.96
C LYS A 386 12.26 3.88 24.56
N ASN A 387 13.32 3.39 23.92
CA ASN A 387 13.64 3.74 22.52
C ASN A 387 12.72 3.03 21.51
N ILE A 388 12.01 1.99 21.93
CA ILE A 388 10.98 1.28 21.15
C ILE A 388 9.56 1.81 21.48
N TYR A 389 9.37 2.36 22.68
CA TYR A 389 8.13 2.99 23.18
C TYR A 389 8.03 4.46 22.76
N VAL A 390 9.17 5.12 22.53
CA VAL A 390 9.22 6.47 21.96
C VAL A 390 9.46 6.36 20.45
N SER A 391 8.33 6.23 19.76
CA SER A 391 8.05 6.32 18.31
C SER A 391 7.32 5.09 17.80
N ALA A 392 6.18 4.75 18.42
CA ALA A 392 5.19 3.91 17.75
C ALA A 392 4.57 4.73 16.60
N ALA A 393 5.27 4.75 15.48
CA ALA A 393 4.67 4.99 14.19
C ALA A 393 3.47 4.04 14.06
N VAL A 394 2.26 4.57 14.04
CA VAL A 394 1.02 3.79 13.88
C VAL A 394 1.16 3.00 12.58
N GLU A 395 1.21 1.66 12.62
CA GLU A 395 1.17 0.91 11.36
C GLU A 395 -0.16 1.22 10.67
N LEU A 396 -0.08 1.79 9.46
CA LEU A 396 -1.24 2.14 8.68
C LEU A 396 -1.93 0.85 8.23
N PRO A 397 -3.27 0.77 8.29
CA PRO A 397 -3.99 -0.38 7.81
C PRO A 397 -3.66 -0.64 6.33
N ARG A 398 -3.63 -1.92 5.95
CA ARG A 398 -3.50 -2.28 4.53
C ARG A 398 -4.70 -1.74 3.76
N PHE A 399 -4.46 -1.28 2.54
CA PHE A 399 -5.52 -0.89 1.63
C PHE A 399 -6.47 -2.08 1.42
N PRO A 400 -7.75 -1.98 1.82
CA PRO A 400 -8.66 -3.11 1.84
C PRO A 400 -9.17 -3.36 0.42
N PHE A 401 -9.22 -4.62 0.02
CA PHE A 401 -9.70 -5.01 -1.29
C PHE A 401 -10.57 -6.27 -1.21
N THR A 402 -11.70 -6.27 -1.90
CA THR A 402 -12.68 -7.36 -1.95
C THR A 402 -13.05 -7.66 -3.40
N LEU A 403 -12.93 -8.92 -3.81
CA LEU A 403 -13.29 -9.37 -5.16
C LEU A 403 -14.79 -9.68 -5.30
N PHE A 404 -15.33 -9.42 -6.48
CA PHE A 404 -16.62 -9.99 -6.89
C PHE A 404 -16.39 -11.40 -7.46
N SER A 405 -17.22 -12.36 -7.05
CA SER A 405 -17.24 -13.67 -7.69
C SER A 405 -17.94 -13.58 -9.04
N LEU A 406 -17.16 -13.52 -10.13
CA LEU A 406 -17.70 -13.43 -11.50
C LEU A 406 -17.93 -14.81 -12.14
N LYS A 407 -17.46 -15.91 -11.53
CA LYS A 407 -17.47 -17.25 -12.12
C LYS A 407 -18.87 -17.73 -12.53
N SER A 408 -19.91 -17.36 -11.78
CA SER A 408 -21.30 -17.69 -12.13
C SER A 408 -21.92 -16.79 -13.21
N LEU A 409 -21.24 -15.70 -13.58
CA LEU A 409 -21.68 -14.71 -14.56
C LEU A 409 -20.90 -14.81 -15.89
N PHE A 410 -19.85 -15.64 -15.95
CA PHE A 410 -19.10 -15.88 -17.17
C PHE A 410 -20.00 -16.51 -18.25
N ASN A 411 -20.13 -15.79 -19.35
CA ASN A 411 -21.05 -16.10 -20.44
C ASN A 411 -20.36 -16.12 -21.82
N ASN A 412 -19.04 -15.96 -21.85
CA ASN A 412 -18.25 -15.96 -23.08
C ASN A 412 -16.87 -16.60 -22.84
N GLN A 413 -16.25 -17.07 -23.92
CA GLN A 413 -14.89 -17.60 -23.95
C GLN A 413 -14.00 -16.68 -24.79
N ALA A 414 -13.21 -15.84 -24.11
CA ALA A 414 -12.25 -14.89 -24.66
C ALA A 414 -10.99 -15.55 -25.23
N ALA A 415 -10.51 -16.61 -24.59
CA ALA A 415 -9.21 -17.19 -24.90
C ALA A 415 -9.32 -18.60 -25.49
N SER A 416 -8.28 -18.99 -26.22
CA SER A 416 -8.15 -20.32 -26.78
C SER A 416 -6.68 -20.72 -26.87
N ALA A 417 -6.35 -21.97 -26.54
CA ALA A 417 -4.98 -22.48 -26.63
C ALA A 417 -4.52 -22.72 -28.09
N ASN A 418 -5.47 -22.95 -29.01
CA ASN A 418 -5.20 -23.27 -30.42
C ASN A 418 -6.11 -22.49 -31.39
N GLY A 419 -6.92 -21.57 -30.86
CA GLY A 419 -7.88 -20.76 -31.62
C GLY A 419 -9.20 -21.46 -31.95
N SER A 420 -9.36 -22.76 -31.70
CA SER A 420 -10.53 -23.50 -32.22
C SER A 420 -11.85 -23.29 -31.46
N LEU A 421 -11.79 -22.81 -30.21
CA LEU A 421 -12.96 -22.71 -29.32
C LEU A 421 -13.23 -21.29 -28.76
N GLY A 422 -12.30 -20.34 -28.94
CA GLY A 422 -12.43 -18.99 -28.40
C GLY A 422 -13.15 -18.05 -29.35
N ASN A 423 -14.01 -17.19 -28.82
CA ASN A 423 -14.76 -16.21 -29.59
C ASN A 423 -15.02 -14.93 -28.77
N PHE A 424 -13.98 -14.11 -28.65
CA PHE A 424 -14.06 -12.79 -28.02
C PHE A 424 -14.97 -11.86 -28.82
N ASP A 425 -14.73 -11.73 -30.13
CA ASP A 425 -15.37 -10.71 -30.99
C ASP A 425 -16.74 -11.15 -31.58
N GLY A 426 -17.11 -12.41 -31.43
CA GLY A 426 -18.27 -13.00 -32.12
C GLY A 426 -17.98 -13.49 -33.55
N ALA A 427 -16.79 -13.19 -34.12
CA ALA A 427 -16.33 -13.62 -35.44
C ALA A 427 -15.27 -14.74 -35.39
N GLY A 428 -15.01 -15.30 -34.21
CA GLY A 428 -14.02 -16.36 -33.98
C GLY A 428 -12.61 -15.83 -33.67
N GLY A 429 -12.49 -14.54 -33.32
CA GLY A 429 -11.28 -13.95 -32.79
C GLY A 429 -11.09 -14.30 -31.31
N SER A 430 -9.89 -14.64 -30.86
CA SER A 430 -9.59 -14.91 -29.44
C SER A 430 -8.17 -14.55 -29.03
N PHE A 431 -7.97 -14.38 -27.72
CA PHE A 431 -6.65 -14.31 -27.13
C PHE A 431 -5.98 -15.69 -27.14
N ASP A 432 -4.66 -15.71 -27.32
CA ASP A 432 -3.88 -16.92 -27.11
C ASP A 432 -3.64 -17.11 -25.60
N GLY A 433 -4.28 -18.15 -25.05
CA GLY A 433 -4.31 -18.41 -23.62
C GLY A 433 -2.93 -18.68 -22.99
N GLN A 434 -1.90 -19.01 -23.79
CA GLN A 434 -0.56 -19.29 -23.28
C GLN A 434 0.19 -18.04 -22.79
N PHE A 435 -0.22 -16.85 -23.25
CA PHE A 435 0.39 -15.57 -22.86
C PHE A 435 -0.37 -14.86 -21.74
N LEU A 436 -1.51 -15.41 -21.31
CA LEU A 436 -2.34 -14.81 -20.27
C LEU A 436 -1.93 -15.34 -18.88
N PRO A 437 -1.89 -14.48 -17.85
CA PRO A 437 -1.62 -14.91 -16.48
C PRO A 437 -2.77 -15.76 -15.93
N VAL A 438 -2.46 -16.68 -15.02
CA VAL A 438 -3.43 -17.61 -14.41
C VAL A 438 -3.56 -17.37 -12.91
N GLU A 439 -4.68 -17.80 -12.33
CA GLU A 439 -5.01 -17.74 -10.90
C GLU A 439 -5.03 -16.32 -10.30
N SER A 440 -3.87 -15.75 -9.99
CA SER A 440 -3.74 -14.47 -9.32
C SER A 440 -2.80 -13.55 -10.08
N PHE A 441 -3.34 -12.43 -10.57
CA PHE A 441 -2.56 -11.37 -11.20
C PHE A 441 -2.58 -10.12 -10.31
N SER A 442 -1.42 -9.65 -9.86
CA SER A 442 -1.32 -8.43 -9.08
C SER A 442 -0.77 -7.28 -9.91
N TYR A 443 -1.54 -6.19 -9.99
CA TYR A 443 -1.13 -4.96 -10.66
C TYR A 443 -1.59 -3.78 -9.82
N ASP A 444 -0.72 -2.79 -9.67
CA ASP A 444 -1.01 -1.56 -8.93
C ASP A 444 -1.52 -1.78 -7.49
N GLY A 445 -0.92 -2.76 -6.78
CA GLY A 445 -1.30 -3.10 -5.41
C GLY A 445 -2.67 -3.78 -5.25
N ILE A 446 -3.32 -4.14 -6.37
CA ILE A 446 -4.59 -4.86 -6.41
C ILE A 446 -4.35 -6.25 -6.99
N THR A 447 -4.96 -7.26 -6.37
CA THR A 447 -4.85 -8.65 -6.80
C THR A 447 -6.16 -9.09 -7.46
N TYR A 448 -6.10 -9.48 -8.72
CA TYR A 448 -7.23 -9.93 -9.52
C TYR A 448 -7.29 -11.46 -9.57
N ASP A 449 -8.49 -12.03 -9.40
CA ASP A 449 -8.75 -13.47 -9.60
C ASP A 449 -9.01 -13.71 -11.09
N LEU A 450 -8.22 -14.62 -11.67
CA LEU A 450 -8.26 -15.04 -13.07
C LEU A 450 -8.43 -16.56 -13.15
N PRO A 451 -8.87 -17.10 -14.30
CA PRO A 451 -9.01 -18.55 -14.49
C PRO A 451 -7.70 -19.32 -14.22
N ALA A 452 -7.82 -20.55 -13.70
CA ALA A 452 -6.67 -21.45 -13.51
C ALA A 452 -6.10 -21.96 -14.84
N ALA A 453 -6.93 -21.98 -15.89
CA ALA A 453 -6.54 -22.25 -17.27
C ALA A 453 -7.45 -21.46 -18.21
N TRP A 454 -6.87 -20.96 -19.30
CA TRP A 454 -7.59 -20.22 -20.34
C TRP A 454 -8.08 -21.17 -21.43
N GLY A 455 -9.27 -20.89 -21.98
CA GLY A 455 -9.80 -21.62 -23.13
C GLY A 455 -10.40 -23.01 -22.87
N THR A 456 -10.66 -23.37 -21.60
CA THR A 456 -11.35 -24.62 -21.23
C THR A 456 -12.87 -24.45 -21.06
N GLY A 457 -13.39 -23.23 -21.19
CA GLY A 457 -14.80 -22.87 -21.03
C GLY A 457 -14.98 -21.35 -20.99
N ASN A 458 -16.13 -20.87 -20.52
CA ASN A 458 -16.34 -19.43 -20.36
C ASN A 458 -15.36 -18.86 -19.32
N ASP A 459 -14.60 -17.84 -19.72
CA ASP A 459 -13.50 -17.23 -18.96
C ASP A 459 -13.69 -15.71 -18.78
N ASN A 460 -14.75 -15.14 -19.36
CA ASN A 460 -15.11 -13.76 -19.17
C ASN A 460 -16.64 -13.52 -19.21
N MET A 461 -17.04 -12.32 -18.80
CA MET A 461 -18.42 -11.84 -18.82
C MET A 461 -18.57 -10.68 -19.80
N ILE A 462 -19.49 -10.81 -20.75
CA ILE A 462 -19.98 -9.71 -21.59
C ILE A 462 -21.01 -8.91 -20.79
N MET A 463 -20.81 -7.60 -20.64
CA MET A 463 -21.77 -6.70 -19.98
C MET A 463 -23.12 -6.64 -20.73
N ASN A 464 -24.18 -7.12 -20.08
CA ASN A 464 -25.54 -7.21 -20.60
C ASN A 464 -26.57 -7.01 -19.47
N GLY A 465 -26.43 -5.95 -18.68
CA GLY A 465 -27.40 -5.64 -17.62
C GLY A 465 -27.30 -6.46 -16.33
N GLN A 466 -26.21 -7.23 -16.13
CA GLN A 466 -26.05 -8.03 -14.92
C GLN A 466 -25.94 -7.16 -13.68
N THR A 467 -26.50 -7.62 -12.56
CA THR A 467 -26.36 -6.96 -11.26
C THR A 467 -25.42 -7.75 -10.35
N LEU A 468 -24.38 -7.08 -9.87
CA LEU A 468 -23.44 -7.57 -8.89
C LEU A 468 -23.90 -7.16 -7.48
N SER A 469 -24.34 -8.13 -6.69
CA SER A 469 -24.71 -7.88 -5.29
C SER A 469 -23.48 -7.89 -4.40
N LEU A 470 -23.39 -6.91 -3.48
CA LEU A 470 -22.37 -6.94 -2.44
C LEU A 470 -22.83 -7.90 -1.31
N PRO A 471 -21.93 -8.67 -0.69
CA PRO A 471 -22.28 -9.56 0.42
C PRO A 471 -22.93 -8.82 1.60
N ASN A 472 -22.52 -7.57 1.83
CA ASN A 472 -23.07 -6.65 2.82
C ASN A 472 -23.09 -5.23 2.24
N ASN A 473 -24.07 -4.42 2.63
CA ASN A 473 -24.09 -3.00 2.31
C ASN A 473 -22.82 -2.33 2.86
N ALA A 474 -22.04 -1.67 2.00
CA ALA A 474 -20.76 -1.09 2.37
C ALA A 474 -20.56 0.29 1.74
N PHE A 475 -19.85 1.17 2.44
CA PHE A 475 -19.32 2.38 1.81
C PHE A 475 -18.11 1.99 0.96
N VAL A 476 -18.22 2.16 -0.34
CA VAL A 476 -17.15 1.85 -1.30
C VAL A 476 -16.37 3.11 -1.59
N HIS A 477 -15.04 3.02 -1.56
CA HIS A 477 -14.11 4.11 -1.86
C HIS A 477 -13.67 4.05 -3.33
N GLU A 478 -13.28 2.87 -3.81
CA GLU A 478 -12.74 2.69 -5.17
C GLU A 478 -13.27 1.37 -5.77
N LEU A 479 -13.55 1.37 -7.06
CA LEU A 479 -13.91 0.19 -7.85
C LEU A 479 -12.77 -0.14 -8.81
N HIS A 480 -12.45 -1.43 -8.96
CA HIS A 480 -11.35 -1.94 -9.77
C HIS A 480 -11.84 -3.00 -10.75
N THR A 481 -11.46 -2.88 -12.03
CA THR A 481 -11.93 -3.79 -13.09
C THR A 481 -10.80 -4.11 -14.07
N LEU A 482 -10.67 -5.39 -14.44
CA LEU A 482 -9.96 -5.85 -15.64
C LEU A 482 -10.96 -6.07 -16.78
N TYR A 483 -10.73 -5.39 -17.89
CA TYR A 483 -11.70 -5.33 -18.97
C TYR A 483 -11.05 -5.16 -20.34
N SER A 484 -11.82 -5.45 -21.39
CA SER A 484 -11.46 -5.17 -22.78
C SER A 484 -12.72 -5.02 -23.65
N GLY A 485 -12.63 -4.24 -24.72
CA GLY A 485 -13.74 -4.00 -25.64
C GLY A 485 -13.55 -4.66 -27.01
N ASP A 486 -14.66 -4.86 -27.72
CA ASP A 486 -14.72 -5.35 -29.10
C ASP A 486 -15.36 -4.30 -30.04
N SER A 487 -14.68 -3.19 -30.31
CA SER A 487 -15.16 -2.18 -31.26
C SER A 487 -14.04 -1.55 -32.09
N THR A 488 -14.29 -1.35 -33.38
CA THR A 488 -13.36 -0.71 -34.33
C THR A 488 -13.34 0.82 -34.24
N GLU A 489 -14.38 1.40 -33.64
CA GLU A 489 -14.45 2.82 -33.29
C GLU A 489 -14.29 2.89 -31.77
N ASP A 490 -13.24 3.57 -31.31
CA ASP A 490 -13.11 3.97 -29.90
C ASP A 490 -14.35 4.80 -29.53
N HIS A 491 -14.70 4.81 -28.24
CA HIS A 491 -15.81 5.59 -27.64
C HIS A 491 -17.19 4.90 -27.56
N THR A 492 -17.28 3.77 -26.85
CA THR A 492 -18.55 3.44 -26.18
C THR A 492 -18.62 4.17 -24.83
N GLN A 493 -19.45 5.21 -24.73
CA GLN A 493 -19.71 5.90 -23.45
C GLN A 493 -20.88 5.24 -22.72
N VAL A 494 -20.69 4.75 -21.49
CA VAL A 494 -21.83 4.28 -20.66
C VAL A 494 -21.68 4.63 -19.19
N LYS A 495 -22.58 5.42 -18.60
CA LYS A 495 -22.43 6.00 -17.25
C LYS A 495 -22.66 4.99 -16.09
N PRO A 496 -21.79 4.94 -15.04
CA PRO A 496 -20.52 5.69 -14.90
C PRO A 496 -19.51 5.23 -15.96
N ILE A 497 -18.89 6.20 -16.66
CA ILE A 497 -18.32 6.03 -18.00
C ILE A 497 -17.16 5.03 -18.00
N VAL A 498 -17.46 3.78 -18.37
CA VAL A 498 -16.48 2.76 -18.73
C VAL A 498 -16.16 2.94 -20.21
N GLU A 499 -15.00 3.50 -20.52
CA GLU A 499 -14.51 3.55 -21.90
C GLU A 499 -13.73 2.28 -22.19
N ALA A 500 -14.36 1.37 -22.93
CA ALA A 500 -13.73 0.12 -23.38
C ALA A 500 -12.84 0.40 -24.59
N LYS A 501 -11.56 0.07 -24.43
CA LYS A 501 -10.57 0.11 -25.49
C LYS A 501 -10.63 -1.19 -26.28
N ASN A 502 -10.42 -1.11 -27.58
CA ASN A 502 -10.38 -2.30 -28.43
C ASN A 502 -9.29 -3.28 -27.94
N TRP A 503 -9.64 -4.56 -27.90
CA TRP A 503 -8.74 -5.64 -27.49
C TRP A 503 -7.64 -5.92 -28.50
N TRP A 504 -7.80 -5.52 -29.77
CA TRP A 504 -6.75 -5.44 -30.78
C TRP A 504 -6.71 -4.01 -31.34
N GLY A 505 -5.59 -3.33 -31.19
CA GLY A 505 -5.43 -1.96 -31.68
C GLY A 505 -4.67 -1.92 -33.01
N TRP A 506 -5.23 -1.24 -34.01
CA TRP A 506 -4.47 -0.78 -35.17
C TRP A 506 -4.90 0.65 -35.49
N PRO A 507 -3.99 1.64 -35.58
CA PRO A 507 -2.59 1.68 -35.15
C PRO A 507 -2.44 2.06 -33.66
N LEU A 508 -3.57 2.14 -32.93
CA LEU A 508 -3.62 2.65 -31.58
C LEU A 508 -3.00 1.65 -30.59
N LEU A 509 -1.71 1.84 -30.36
CA LEU A 509 -0.84 1.15 -29.40
C LEU A 509 -1.24 1.51 -27.97
N VAL A 510 -2.48 1.21 -27.57
CA VAL A 510 -2.88 1.37 -26.18
C VAL A 510 -2.45 0.13 -25.42
N THR A 511 -1.39 0.29 -24.63
CA THR A 511 -0.76 -0.78 -23.86
C THR A 511 -1.65 -1.17 -22.69
N GLY A 512 -2.24 -2.37 -22.74
CA GLY A 512 -2.94 -2.96 -21.59
C GLY A 512 -1.97 -3.39 -20.49
N VAL A 513 -2.51 -3.74 -19.32
CA VAL A 513 -1.72 -4.27 -18.20
C VAL A 513 -1.34 -5.74 -18.40
N ILE A 514 -2.09 -6.44 -19.25
CA ILE A 514 -1.80 -7.80 -19.72
C ILE A 514 -1.81 -7.74 -21.24
N GLN A 515 -0.78 -8.30 -21.87
CA GLN A 515 -0.59 -8.23 -23.31
C GLN A 515 -0.34 -9.61 -23.89
N THR A 516 -0.78 -9.78 -25.13
CA THR A 516 -0.50 -10.95 -25.96
C THR A 516 0.10 -10.45 -27.27
N PRO A 517 1.16 -11.10 -27.80
CA PRO A 517 1.87 -10.62 -28.98
C PRO A 517 1.05 -10.69 -30.27
N TYR A 518 -0.06 -11.41 -30.27
CA TYR A 518 -0.98 -11.56 -31.39
C TYR A 518 -2.36 -12.01 -30.90
N SER A 519 -3.37 -11.87 -31.74
CA SER A 519 -4.67 -12.53 -31.59
C SER A 519 -4.86 -13.65 -32.62
N LEU A 520 -5.62 -14.68 -32.22
CA LEU A 520 -6.05 -15.76 -33.10
C LEU A 520 -7.32 -15.30 -33.83
N GLN A 521 -7.40 -15.50 -35.14
CA GLN A 521 -8.55 -15.11 -35.96
C GLN A 521 -9.23 -16.31 -36.61
N LYS A 522 -10.53 -16.17 -36.92
CA LYS A 522 -11.33 -17.14 -37.67
C LYS A 522 -11.16 -18.57 -37.14
N ASN A 523 -11.35 -18.75 -35.84
CA ASN A 523 -11.19 -20.03 -35.13
C ASN A 523 -9.78 -20.65 -35.27
N GLY A 524 -8.73 -19.82 -35.22
CA GLY A 524 -7.33 -20.25 -35.26
C GLY A 524 -6.76 -20.50 -36.67
N THR A 525 -7.51 -20.19 -37.73
CA THR A 525 -7.04 -20.37 -39.11
C THR A 525 -6.04 -19.31 -39.58
N SER A 526 -5.99 -18.15 -38.91
CA SER A 526 -4.99 -17.11 -39.15
C SER A 526 -4.62 -16.39 -37.84
N LYS A 527 -3.45 -15.72 -37.82
CA LYS A 527 -3.00 -14.87 -36.71
C LYS A 527 -3.01 -13.41 -37.14
N ASN A 528 -3.49 -12.53 -36.28
CA ASN A 528 -3.24 -11.10 -36.39
C ASN A 528 -2.08 -10.74 -35.46
N LEU A 529 -0.95 -10.34 -36.05
CA LEU A 529 0.28 -10.05 -35.33
C LEU A 529 0.26 -8.70 -34.58
N ASN A 530 -0.88 -8.00 -34.56
CA ASN A 530 -1.06 -6.86 -33.69
C ASN A 530 -1.19 -7.34 -32.23
N THR A 531 -0.54 -6.63 -31.32
CA THR A 531 -0.63 -6.88 -29.89
C THR A 531 -2.09 -6.75 -29.43
N SER A 532 -2.55 -7.73 -28.67
CA SER A 532 -3.86 -7.72 -28.04
C SER A 532 -3.75 -7.52 -26.53
N SER A 533 -4.63 -6.70 -25.96
CA SER A 533 -4.45 -6.14 -24.61
C SER A 533 -5.70 -6.33 -23.73
N ILE A 534 -5.46 -6.57 -22.43
CA ILE A 534 -6.47 -6.44 -21.36
C ILE A 534 -6.09 -5.22 -20.51
N PHE A 535 -7.06 -4.35 -20.25
CA PHE A 535 -6.86 -3.08 -19.56
C PHE A 535 -7.27 -3.18 -18.10
N GLN A 536 -6.66 -2.33 -17.28
CA GLN A 536 -7.05 -2.12 -15.90
C GLN A 536 -7.66 -0.73 -15.76
N TRP A 537 -8.80 -0.65 -15.09
CA TRP A 537 -9.46 0.59 -14.75
C TRP A 537 -9.76 0.63 -13.26
N SER A 538 -9.52 1.78 -12.64
CA SER A 538 -9.99 2.05 -11.28
C SER A 538 -10.60 3.42 -11.21
N THR A 539 -11.72 3.53 -10.50
CA THR A 539 -12.48 4.76 -10.38
C THR A 539 -13.00 4.94 -8.96
N ALA A 540 -13.05 6.19 -8.51
CA ALA A 540 -13.65 6.52 -7.23
C ALA A 540 -15.15 6.24 -7.25
N ILE A 541 -15.66 5.73 -6.14
CA ILE A 541 -17.10 5.65 -5.88
C ILE A 541 -17.41 6.63 -4.76
N PRO A 542 -18.31 7.62 -4.96
CA PRO A 542 -18.68 8.55 -3.91
C PRO A 542 -19.25 7.81 -2.70
N SER A 543 -18.47 7.72 -1.62
CA SER A 543 -18.78 7.02 -0.37
C SER A 543 -19.77 7.79 0.53
N GLU A 544 -20.70 8.54 -0.07
CA GLU A 544 -21.72 9.30 0.67
C GLU A 544 -22.82 8.39 1.23
N LYS A 545 -23.06 7.26 0.57
CA LYS A 545 -24.08 6.27 0.92
C LYS A 545 -23.51 4.86 0.83
N GLN A 546 -24.13 3.94 1.54
CA GLN A 546 -23.80 2.52 1.42
C GLN A 546 -24.29 1.98 0.08
N LEU A 547 -23.42 1.28 -0.61
CA LEU A 547 -23.70 0.58 -1.86
C LEU A 547 -24.19 -0.83 -1.55
N ALA A 548 -25.34 -1.21 -2.10
CA ALA A 548 -25.93 -2.54 -1.94
C ALA A 548 -25.64 -3.44 -3.15
N SER A 549 -25.68 -2.87 -4.36
CA SER A 549 -25.42 -3.60 -5.60
C SER A 549 -24.92 -2.65 -6.70
N ILE A 550 -24.30 -3.22 -7.72
CA ILE A 550 -23.85 -2.53 -8.94
C ILE A 550 -24.55 -3.18 -10.12
N THR A 551 -25.36 -2.41 -10.85
CA THR A 551 -25.92 -2.87 -12.13
C THR A 551 -25.00 -2.45 -13.26
N LEU A 552 -24.47 -3.44 -13.97
CA LEU A 552 -23.66 -3.22 -15.17
C LEU A 552 -24.56 -2.79 -16.33
N PRO A 553 -24.08 -1.94 -17.24
CA PRO A 553 -24.88 -1.53 -18.39
C PRO A 553 -25.13 -2.65 -19.39
N ASN A 554 -26.12 -2.45 -20.27
CA ASN A 554 -26.26 -3.24 -21.48
C ASN A 554 -25.45 -2.58 -22.60
N ALA A 555 -24.38 -3.24 -23.05
CA ALA A 555 -23.47 -2.68 -24.04
C ALA A 555 -23.99 -2.76 -25.50
N GLY A 556 -25.17 -3.37 -25.73
CA GLY A 556 -25.84 -3.36 -27.03
C GLY A 556 -25.07 -4.11 -28.11
N SER A 557 -24.78 -3.45 -29.25
CA SER A 557 -23.98 -4.00 -30.36
C SER A 557 -22.49 -4.07 -30.06
N HIS A 558 -22.01 -3.40 -29.01
CA HIS A 558 -20.62 -3.41 -28.60
C HIS A 558 -20.47 -4.33 -27.39
N LYS A 559 -19.46 -5.19 -27.37
CA LYS A 559 -19.26 -6.10 -26.25
C LYS A 559 -18.14 -5.58 -25.37
N ILE A 560 -18.49 -5.17 -24.15
CA ILE A 560 -17.51 -4.91 -23.10
C ILE A 560 -17.34 -6.20 -22.32
N HIS A 561 -16.12 -6.70 -22.29
CA HIS A 561 -15.74 -7.93 -21.65
C HIS A 561 -15.05 -7.63 -20.32
N VAL A 562 -15.53 -8.25 -19.24
CA VAL A 562 -14.95 -8.16 -17.90
C VAL A 562 -14.33 -9.50 -17.53
N PHE A 563 -13.06 -9.44 -17.12
CA PHE A 563 -12.28 -10.61 -16.72
C PHE A 563 -12.23 -10.75 -15.19
N SER A 564 -12.13 -9.63 -14.48
CA SER A 564 -12.07 -9.60 -13.02
C SER A 564 -12.58 -8.25 -12.51
N MET A 565 -13.21 -8.23 -11.35
CA MET A 565 -13.74 -7.00 -10.76
C MET A 565 -13.71 -7.10 -9.24
N GLY A 566 -13.44 -5.98 -8.57
CA GLY A 566 -13.42 -5.89 -7.11
C GLY A 566 -13.56 -4.44 -6.66
N PHE A 567 -13.63 -4.24 -5.34
CA PHE A 567 -13.82 -2.93 -4.74
C PHE A 567 -13.05 -2.79 -3.43
N SER A 568 -12.79 -1.54 -3.06
CA SER A 568 -12.10 -1.16 -1.84
C SER A 568 -13.05 -0.42 -0.92
N SER A 569 -13.21 -0.93 0.30
CA SER A 569 -14.17 -0.41 1.27
C SER A 569 -13.56 0.67 2.15
N VAL A 570 -14.41 1.57 2.64
CA VAL A 570 -14.11 2.46 3.76
C VAL A 570 -13.79 1.66 5.03
N ILE A 571 -12.87 2.14 5.85
CA ILE A 571 -12.47 1.53 7.13
C ILE A 571 -13.02 2.35 8.29
N ASN A 572 -13.63 1.68 9.26
CA ASN A 572 -14.08 2.29 10.52
C ASN A 572 -14.90 3.59 10.30
N PRO A 573 -16.08 3.51 9.64
CA PRO A 573 -16.81 4.68 9.14
C PRO A 573 -17.28 5.66 10.23
N THR A 574 -17.25 5.23 11.50
CA THR A 574 -17.62 6.03 12.69
C THR A 574 -16.42 6.70 13.37
N SER A 575 -15.21 6.59 12.81
CA SER A 575 -14.01 7.23 13.35
C SER A 575 -14.15 8.75 13.43
N GLN A 576 -13.59 9.34 14.48
CA GLN A 576 -13.50 10.80 14.64
C GLN A 576 -12.13 11.37 14.25
N SER A 577 -11.26 10.55 13.68
CA SER A 577 -9.91 10.92 13.21
C SER A 577 -9.63 10.30 11.84
N PRO A 578 -8.76 10.89 11.00
CA PRO A 578 -8.50 10.42 9.64
C PRO A 578 -8.09 8.94 9.63
N ALA A 579 -8.61 8.17 8.67
CA ALA A 579 -8.24 6.76 8.47
C ALA A 579 -7.25 6.65 7.30
N LEU A 580 -6.01 7.09 7.54
CA LEU A 580 -4.97 7.12 6.52
C LEU A 580 -4.50 5.71 6.16
N VAL A 581 -4.25 5.46 4.88
CA VAL A 581 -3.63 4.24 4.36
C VAL A 581 -2.70 4.57 3.20
N VAL A 582 -1.65 3.77 3.03
CA VAL A 582 -0.86 3.81 1.79
C VAL A 582 -1.58 2.95 0.75
N ARG A 583 -2.17 3.60 -0.26
CA ARG A 583 -2.84 2.92 -1.39
C ARG A 583 -1.82 2.28 -2.32
N ARG A 584 -0.72 2.97 -2.57
CA ARG A 584 0.30 2.60 -3.56
C ARG A 584 1.64 3.24 -3.21
N ALA A 585 2.73 2.49 -3.37
CA ALA A 585 4.07 3.03 -3.51
C ALA A 585 4.74 2.39 -4.74
N LYS A 586 5.05 3.20 -5.76
CA LYS A 586 5.67 2.75 -7.01
C LYS A 586 7.07 3.34 -7.12
N PHE A 587 8.08 2.48 -7.05
CA PHE A 587 9.45 2.83 -7.43
C PHE A 587 9.49 3.04 -8.94
N SER A 588 9.55 4.30 -9.38
CA SER A 588 9.54 4.63 -10.80
C SER A 588 10.95 4.66 -11.39
N SER A 589 11.07 4.58 -12.71
CA SER A 589 12.34 4.81 -13.41
C SER A 589 12.71 6.29 -13.52
N ARG A 590 11.80 7.20 -13.14
CA ARG A 590 12.01 8.64 -13.14
C ARG A 590 13.01 9.02 -12.06
N TRP A 591 13.81 10.04 -12.35
CA TRP A 591 14.84 10.49 -11.44
C TRP A 591 15.07 12.00 -11.54
N GLU A 592 15.63 12.57 -10.48
CA GLU A 592 15.98 13.98 -10.41
C GLU A 592 17.37 14.15 -9.83
N THR A 593 18.09 15.17 -10.29
CA THR A 593 19.39 15.54 -9.71
C THR A 593 19.16 16.45 -8.50
N VAL A 594 19.48 15.96 -7.31
CA VAL A 594 19.47 16.74 -6.07
C VAL A 594 20.88 16.74 -5.50
N ASN A 595 21.45 17.93 -5.25
CA ASN A 595 22.82 18.08 -4.76
C ASN A 595 23.86 17.27 -5.57
N ASN A 596 23.80 17.33 -6.91
CA ASN A 596 24.63 16.55 -7.85
C ASN A 596 24.52 15.03 -7.71
N THR A 597 23.49 14.53 -7.03
CA THR A 597 23.21 13.11 -6.89
C THR A 597 21.95 12.76 -7.67
N ARG A 598 22.00 11.69 -8.47
CA ARG A 598 20.82 11.13 -9.16
C ARG A 598 19.94 10.42 -8.12
N THR A 599 18.75 10.97 -7.89
CA THR A 599 17.78 10.47 -6.92
C THR A 599 16.56 9.89 -7.64
N GLN A 600 16.08 8.73 -7.21
CA GLN A 600 14.91 8.07 -7.78
C GLN A 600 13.63 8.70 -7.25
N ALA A 601 12.66 8.97 -8.11
CA ALA A 601 11.32 9.36 -7.71
C ALA A 601 10.47 8.12 -7.39
N VAL A 602 9.95 8.06 -6.16
CA VAL A 602 9.01 7.02 -5.72
C VAL A 602 7.64 7.67 -5.55
N GLN A 603 6.69 7.27 -6.37
CA GLN A 603 5.33 7.80 -6.33
C GLN A 603 4.54 7.10 -5.22
N VAL A 604 4.08 7.87 -4.24
CA VAL A 604 3.29 7.38 -3.10
C VAL A 604 1.88 7.97 -3.16
N THR A 605 0.87 7.12 -3.06
CA THR A 605 -0.54 7.51 -2.94
C THR A 605 -1.04 7.20 -1.54
N ILE A 606 -1.57 8.22 -0.85
CA ILE A 606 -2.19 8.10 0.47
C ILE A 606 -3.69 8.35 0.32
N ALA A 607 -4.52 7.49 0.90
CA ALA A 607 -5.97 7.64 0.92
C ALA A 607 -6.50 7.81 2.35
N ASN A 608 -7.60 8.54 2.51
CA ASN A 608 -8.34 8.62 3.76
C ASN A 608 -9.64 7.81 3.64
N LEU A 609 -9.63 6.59 4.18
CA LEU A 609 -10.71 5.62 4.04
C LEU A 609 -11.86 5.85 5.04
N LEU A 610 -12.32 7.09 5.16
CA LEU A 610 -13.58 7.44 5.82
C LEU A 610 -14.67 7.76 4.78
N PRO A 611 -15.96 7.66 5.12
CA PRO A 611 -17.04 8.09 4.22
C PRO A 611 -16.92 9.58 3.91
N LEU A 612 -17.15 9.98 2.66
CA LEU A 612 -17.20 11.40 2.24
C LEU A 612 -18.14 12.21 3.13
N SER A 613 -19.26 11.61 3.57
CA SER A 613 -20.24 12.21 4.49
C SER A 613 -19.66 12.61 5.86
N SER A 614 -18.56 11.98 6.29
CA SER A 614 -17.86 12.28 7.54
C SER A 614 -16.85 13.44 7.45
N THR A 615 -16.75 14.15 6.31
CA THR A 615 -15.81 15.28 6.14
C THR A 615 -16.01 16.36 7.20
N SER A 616 -14.96 16.63 7.96
CA SER A 616 -14.86 17.66 9.01
C SER A 616 -13.40 18.00 9.28
N LEU A 617 -13.13 19.06 10.06
CA LEU A 617 -11.76 19.40 10.50
C LEU A 617 -11.08 18.23 11.23
N LYS A 618 -11.81 17.49 12.08
CA LYS A 618 -11.24 16.40 12.89
C LYS A 618 -10.96 15.12 12.10
N THR A 619 -11.72 14.86 11.04
CA THR A 619 -11.63 13.65 10.22
C THR A 619 -10.78 13.84 8.96
N SER A 620 -10.29 15.05 8.74
CA SER A 620 -9.42 15.42 7.62
C SER A 620 -8.01 15.73 8.12
N VAL A 621 -7.01 15.49 7.28
CA VAL A 621 -5.70 16.08 7.48
C VAL A 621 -5.77 17.55 7.06
N ASN A 622 -5.40 18.47 7.96
CA ASN A 622 -5.41 19.92 7.72
C ASN A 622 -4.11 20.60 8.21
N SER A 623 -2.98 19.93 8.09
CA SER A 623 -1.66 20.46 8.46
C SER A 623 -0.60 19.79 7.61
N LYS A 624 0.61 20.38 7.57
CA LYS A 624 1.72 19.84 6.77
C LYS A 624 2.08 18.43 7.19
N HIS A 625 1.89 17.46 6.31
CA HIS A 625 2.34 16.09 6.47
C HIS A 625 3.44 15.77 5.47
N THR A 626 4.39 14.95 5.90
CA THR A 626 5.52 14.52 5.07
C THR A 626 5.56 13.00 4.94
N ILE A 627 6.02 12.52 3.80
CA ILE A 627 6.19 11.11 3.48
C ILE A 627 7.67 10.85 3.26
N GLU A 628 8.22 9.96 4.07
CA GLU A 628 9.58 9.45 3.92
C GLU A 628 9.54 7.97 3.59
N ILE A 629 10.59 7.50 2.93
CA ILE A 629 10.81 6.09 2.60
C ILE A 629 12.11 5.64 3.25
N SER A 630 12.04 4.53 3.98
CA SER A 630 13.17 3.92 4.66
C SER A 630 13.24 2.42 4.35
N GLY A 631 14.44 1.87 4.27
CA GLY A 631 14.66 0.46 3.99
C GLY A 631 16.15 0.14 3.85
N PRO A 632 16.53 -1.14 3.73
CA PRO A 632 17.93 -1.52 3.54
C PRO A 632 18.52 -0.83 2.30
N GLY A 633 19.53 0.03 2.49
CA GLY A 633 20.16 0.81 1.42
C GLY A 633 19.39 2.05 0.98
N ILE A 634 18.13 2.24 1.40
CA ILE A 634 17.29 3.35 0.93
C ILE A 634 17.36 4.54 1.89
N THR A 635 17.73 5.70 1.35
CA THR A 635 17.69 6.98 2.09
C THR A 635 16.81 7.99 1.36
N THR A 636 15.85 8.57 2.07
CA THR A 636 15.07 9.71 1.56
C THR A 636 15.94 10.95 1.50
N ILE A 637 16.05 11.55 0.31
CA ILE A 637 16.75 12.82 0.09
C ILE A 637 15.77 14.00 0.14
N ALA A 638 14.58 13.83 -0.41
CA ALA A 638 13.51 14.81 -0.32
C ALA A 638 12.17 14.11 0.00
N PRO A 639 11.51 14.46 1.12
CA PRO A 639 10.23 13.87 1.47
C PRO A 639 9.10 14.37 0.55
N GLY A 640 8.11 13.52 0.30
CA GLY A 640 6.85 13.93 -0.31
C GLY A 640 6.03 14.77 0.68
N VAL A 641 5.23 15.71 0.21
CA VAL A 641 4.49 16.65 1.09
C VAL A 641 3.03 16.75 0.66
N PHE A 642 2.13 16.70 1.64
CA PHE A 642 0.71 17.02 1.44
C PHE A 642 0.14 17.72 2.68
N ASN A 643 -0.77 18.67 2.49
CA ASN A 643 -1.30 19.47 3.60
C ASN A 643 -2.81 19.29 3.84
N ARG A 644 -3.54 18.80 2.84
CA ARG A 644 -4.98 18.53 2.92
C ARG A 644 -5.29 17.12 2.41
N LEU A 645 -6.05 16.36 3.20
CA LEU A 645 -6.62 15.07 2.78
C LEU A 645 -7.92 14.78 3.54
N VAL A 646 -9.06 14.95 2.86
CA VAL A 646 -10.41 14.78 3.44
C VAL A 646 -10.90 13.32 3.33
N PRO A 647 -11.90 12.91 4.12
CA PRO A 647 -12.56 11.61 3.99
C PRO A 647 -12.98 11.26 2.56
N GLY A 648 -12.65 10.04 2.16
CA GLY A 648 -12.98 9.47 0.86
C GLY A 648 -12.08 9.94 -0.28
N ASP A 649 -11.13 10.85 -0.04
CA ASP A 649 -10.19 11.32 -1.04
C ASP A 649 -8.84 10.60 -0.97
N GLN A 650 -8.00 10.80 -1.99
CA GLN A 650 -6.60 10.36 -2.01
C GLN A 650 -5.69 11.42 -2.62
N ILE A 651 -4.43 11.41 -2.21
CA ILE A 651 -3.39 12.29 -2.73
C ILE A 651 -2.19 11.48 -3.18
N ARG A 652 -1.57 11.95 -4.27
CA ARG A 652 -0.38 11.38 -4.88
C ARG A 652 0.77 12.38 -4.75
N THR A 653 1.93 11.90 -4.35
CA THR A 653 3.15 12.73 -4.24
C THR A 653 4.39 11.88 -4.50
N ASP A 654 5.47 12.51 -4.94
CA ASP A 654 6.75 11.84 -5.18
C ASP A 654 7.70 12.04 -3.99
N VAL A 655 8.36 10.97 -3.59
CA VAL A 655 9.44 10.96 -2.59
C VAL A 655 10.75 10.65 -3.30
N LEU A 656 11.77 11.47 -3.10
CA LEU A 656 13.08 11.27 -3.74
C LEU A 656 14.00 10.46 -2.85
N VAL A 657 14.52 9.35 -3.37
CA VAL A 657 15.35 8.39 -2.61
C VAL A 657 16.67 8.08 -3.31
N THR A 658 17.62 7.55 -2.55
CA THR A 658 18.91 7.01 -3.05
C THR A 658 19.16 5.62 -2.49
N GLY A 659 20.00 4.83 -3.18
CA GLY A 659 20.47 3.51 -2.73
C GLY A 659 19.42 2.38 -2.82
N SER A 660 18.37 2.56 -3.62
CA SER A 660 17.38 1.53 -3.94
C SER A 660 18.04 0.27 -4.49
N THR A 661 17.88 -0.85 -3.79
CA THR A 661 18.37 -2.17 -4.24
C THR A 661 17.18 -3.06 -4.58
N THR A 662 17.09 -3.52 -5.83
CA THR A 662 16.00 -4.38 -6.32
C THR A 662 15.88 -5.65 -5.47
N GLY A 663 14.64 -6.03 -5.13
CA GLY A 663 14.36 -7.23 -4.33
C GLY A 663 14.38 -7.02 -2.81
N SER A 664 14.65 -5.80 -2.34
CA SER A 664 14.42 -5.40 -0.95
C SER A 664 12.98 -4.87 -0.75
N ASN A 665 12.56 -4.76 0.51
CA ASN A 665 11.29 -4.14 0.87
C ASN A 665 11.51 -2.80 1.56
N ALA A 666 10.77 -1.78 1.15
CA ALA A 666 10.75 -0.47 1.75
C ALA A 666 9.58 -0.29 2.72
N THR A 667 9.76 0.68 3.62
CA THR A 667 8.77 1.16 4.58
C THR A 667 8.50 2.63 4.30
N ILE A 668 7.24 2.93 4.03
CA ILE A 668 6.71 4.29 3.88
C ILE A 668 6.37 4.81 5.28
N VAL A 669 6.83 6.01 5.61
CA VAL A 669 6.69 6.63 6.92
C VAL A 669 6.00 7.98 6.74
N LEU A 670 4.84 8.16 7.36
CA LEU A 670 4.10 9.43 7.37
C LEU A 670 4.40 10.18 8.66
N LYS A 671 4.78 11.45 8.55
CA LYS A 671 5.03 12.35 9.67
C LYS A 671 4.09 13.56 9.63
N ASN A 672 3.68 14.05 10.80
CA ASN A 672 2.94 15.30 10.93
C ASN A 672 3.85 16.54 10.85
N SER A 673 3.28 17.73 11.06
CA SER A 673 3.98 19.01 11.01
C SER A 673 5.05 19.16 12.08
N ALA A 674 4.91 18.46 13.22
CA ALA A 674 5.89 18.40 14.29
C ALA A 674 7.04 17.40 14.01
N GLY A 675 7.01 16.69 12.88
CA GLY A 675 7.98 15.66 12.53
C GLY A 675 7.76 14.32 13.25
N GLU A 676 6.64 14.18 13.97
CA GLU A 676 6.28 12.95 14.66
C GLU A 676 5.69 11.94 13.66
N VAL A 677 6.07 10.67 13.79
CA VAL A 677 5.56 9.63 12.91
C VAL A 677 4.11 9.30 13.27
N VAL A 678 3.17 9.65 12.39
CA VAL A 678 1.74 9.39 12.54
C VAL A 678 1.29 8.09 11.86
N GLY A 679 2.12 7.53 10.99
CA GLY A 679 1.79 6.37 10.18
C GLY A 679 3.01 5.67 9.60
N GLN A 680 3.00 4.34 9.47
CA GLN A 680 3.98 3.64 8.62
C GLN A 680 3.37 2.44 7.89
N SER A 681 3.86 2.10 6.71
CA SER A 681 3.44 0.95 5.92
C SER A 681 4.66 0.25 5.33
N SER A 682 4.89 -1.01 5.72
CA SER A 682 6.07 -1.79 5.32
C SER A 682 5.73 -2.85 4.27
N GLY A 683 6.76 -3.41 3.62
CA GLY A 683 6.61 -4.51 2.65
C GLY A 683 6.41 -4.05 1.20
N TRP A 684 6.78 -2.81 0.87
CA TRP A 684 6.70 -2.30 -0.50
C TRP A 684 7.89 -2.76 -1.33
N PRO A 685 7.69 -3.52 -2.42
CA PRO A 685 8.78 -4.05 -3.22
C PRO A 685 9.58 -2.91 -3.87
N VAL A 686 10.89 -2.97 -3.71
CA VAL A 686 11.82 -1.97 -4.25
C VAL A 686 12.28 -2.40 -5.64
N THR A 687 12.19 -1.48 -6.59
CA THR A 687 12.79 -1.59 -7.92
C THR A 687 13.83 -0.50 -8.05
N ALA A 688 15.10 -0.87 -8.27
CA ALA A 688 16.18 0.11 -8.47
C ALA A 688 15.98 0.90 -9.78
N LEU A 689 16.68 2.04 -9.89
CA LEU A 689 16.79 2.75 -11.16
C LEU A 689 17.44 1.86 -12.21
N VAL A 690 16.95 2.00 -13.45
CA VAL A 690 17.60 1.36 -14.60
C VAL A 690 18.90 2.11 -14.89
N GLU A 691 20.01 1.38 -14.87
CA GLU A 691 21.33 1.90 -15.21
C GLU A 691 21.62 1.84 -16.70
N LYS A 692 21.03 0.87 -17.40
CA LYS A 692 21.15 0.70 -18.84
C LYS A 692 19.93 0.01 -19.42
N TYR A 693 19.36 0.58 -20.47
CA TYR A 693 18.28 -0.01 -21.25
C TYR A 693 18.86 -0.92 -22.35
N THR A 694 18.24 -2.08 -22.54
CA THR A 694 18.53 -3.03 -23.62
C THR A 694 17.39 -3.04 -24.64
N PRO A 695 17.63 -3.41 -25.92
CA PRO A 695 16.62 -3.38 -26.97
C PRO A 695 15.65 -4.57 -26.88
N ASP A 696 15.02 -4.74 -25.72
CA ASP A 696 13.99 -5.72 -25.44
C ASP A 696 12.85 -5.10 -24.63
N GLU A 697 11.63 -5.60 -24.84
CA GLU A 697 10.42 -5.00 -24.25
C GLU A 697 10.43 -5.00 -22.72
N SER A 698 11.03 -6.02 -22.10
CA SER A 698 11.08 -6.15 -20.64
C SER A 698 11.94 -5.07 -19.98
N SER A 699 13.02 -4.66 -20.65
CA SER A 699 13.87 -3.55 -20.22
C SER A 699 13.20 -2.19 -20.48
N LEU A 700 12.67 -2.00 -21.69
CA LEU A 700 12.15 -0.69 -22.12
C LEU A 700 10.81 -0.33 -21.49
N SER A 701 9.96 -1.31 -21.18
CA SER A 701 8.69 -1.08 -20.47
C SER A 701 8.86 -0.54 -19.04
N ALA A 702 10.08 -0.58 -18.49
CA ALA A 702 10.39 0.06 -17.22
C ALA A 702 10.58 1.59 -17.35
N HIS A 703 10.85 2.12 -18.55
CA HIS A 703 10.98 3.57 -18.76
C HIS A 703 9.62 4.27 -18.55
N GLU A 704 9.65 5.50 -18.04
CA GLU A 704 8.45 6.28 -17.74
C GLU A 704 8.63 7.74 -18.17
N THR A 705 7.51 8.40 -18.50
CA THR A 705 7.47 9.84 -18.77
C THR A 705 8.21 10.64 -17.67
N PRO A 706 9.09 11.60 -18.04
CA PRO A 706 9.92 12.34 -17.11
C PRO A 706 9.14 13.24 -16.17
N THR A 707 9.78 13.64 -15.07
CA THR A 707 9.15 14.45 -14.03
C THR A 707 8.73 15.84 -14.53
N TRP A 708 9.54 16.49 -15.37
CA TRP A 708 9.21 17.80 -15.94
C TRP A 708 7.94 17.79 -16.81
N ARG A 709 7.55 16.63 -17.37
CA ARG A 709 6.33 16.46 -18.15
C ARG A 709 5.10 16.18 -17.28
N ARG A 710 5.29 15.85 -15.99
CA ARG A 710 4.27 15.18 -15.16
C ARG A 710 4.11 15.68 -13.71
N LEU A 711 5.09 16.34 -13.09
CA LEU A 711 5.08 16.62 -11.65
C LEU A 711 4.80 18.10 -11.33
N LEU A 712 3.99 18.46 -10.32
CA LEU A 712 3.93 18.12 -8.88
C LEU A 712 4.96 18.86 -8.03
N SER A 713 4.51 19.99 -7.48
CA SER A 713 4.92 20.58 -6.20
C SER A 713 6.41 20.58 -5.83
N ARG A 714 7.14 21.60 -6.29
CA ARG A 714 8.33 22.12 -5.61
C ARG A 714 8.19 23.61 -5.31
N ARG A 715 7.43 23.97 -4.28
CA ARG A 715 7.58 25.29 -3.61
C ARG A 715 8.55 25.13 -2.44
N GLU A 716 9.85 24.98 -2.70
CA GLU A 716 10.97 25.42 -1.81
C GLU A 716 12.34 25.47 -2.53
N LEU A 717 12.45 25.07 -3.81
CA LEU A 717 13.64 25.30 -4.66
C LEU A 717 13.20 25.89 -6.00
N ASN A 718 13.60 27.13 -6.27
CA ASN A 718 13.37 27.86 -7.53
C ASN A 718 13.66 26.97 -8.76
N ARG A 719 12.61 26.44 -9.41
CA ARG A 719 12.56 26.00 -10.83
C ARG A 719 11.14 25.51 -11.15
N HIS A 720 10.53 26.16 -12.14
CA HIS A 720 9.17 25.92 -12.65
C HIS A 720 9.14 24.62 -13.47
N ALA A 721 8.24 23.67 -13.18
CA ALA A 721 8.07 22.43 -13.94
C ALA A 721 6.58 22.24 -14.27
N ILE A 722 6.19 22.34 -15.54
CA ILE A 722 4.85 22.79 -15.89
C ILE A 722 4.15 21.81 -16.85
N PRO A 723 2.94 21.30 -16.55
CA PRO A 723 2.08 20.60 -17.49
C PRO A 723 1.52 21.56 -18.54
N LEU A 724 1.26 21.01 -19.70
CA LEU A 724 1.75 21.66 -20.89
C LEU A 724 0.73 21.60 -22.01
N ALA A 725 0.39 22.77 -22.52
CA ALA A 725 -0.03 22.93 -23.88
C ALA A 725 0.96 23.86 -24.55
N PHE A 726 1.55 23.46 -25.69
CA PHE A 726 1.23 24.11 -26.95
C PHE A 726 1.98 23.51 -28.15
N ILE A 727 1.36 23.59 -29.33
CA ILE A 727 1.94 23.53 -30.67
C ILE A 727 3.00 22.46 -30.87
N GLY A 728 2.49 21.28 -31.23
CA GLY A 728 3.22 20.44 -32.14
C GLY A 728 2.81 20.91 -33.53
N GLU A 729 3.61 21.72 -34.21
CA GLU A 729 3.31 22.02 -35.61
C GLU A 729 3.62 20.78 -36.44
N TYR A 730 2.59 20.24 -37.08
CA TYR A 730 2.63 20.03 -38.52
C TYR A 730 3.05 21.31 -39.23
N ILE A 731 4.37 21.54 -39.22
CA ILE A 731 4.97 22.12 -40.41
C ILE A 731 4.99 21.03 -41.48
N ALA A 732 3.82 20.72 -42.03
CA ALA A 732 3.81 20.46 -43.45
C ALA A 732 4.04 21.83 -44.08
N ILE A 733 5.25 22.11 -44.55
CA ILE A 733 5.35 23.23 -45.46
C ILE A 733 4.57 22.84 -46.69
N GLN A 734 3.38 23.42 -46.80
CA GLN A 734 2.64 23.48 -48.04
C GLN A 734 3.46 24.29 -49.04
N HIS A 735 4.35 23.62 -49.75
CA HIS A 735 4.11 23.21 -51.12
C HIS A 735 2.77 23.65 -51.77
N GLY A 736 2.45 24.96 -51.77
CA GLY A 736 1.31 25.53 -52.49
C GLY A 736 -0.08 25.12 -52.00
N LEU A 737 -1.10 25.88 -52.45
CA LEU A 737 -2.55 25.74 -52.21
C LEU A 737 -3.08 24.29 -52.07
N PRO A 738 -4.23 24.09 -51.38
CA PRO A 738 -4.53 23.00 -50.44
C PRO A 738 -4.47 21.62 -51.09
N LEU A 739 -3.27 21.09 -51.30
CA LEU A 739 -3.07 19.78 -51.92
C LEU A 739 -3.09 18.63 -50.91
N GLU A 740 -3.00 18.90 -49.60
CA GLU A 740 -3.30 17.89 -48.57
C GLU A 740 -4.77 17.43 -48.67
N ASN A 741 -5.68 18.30 -49.11
CA ASN A 741 -7.06 17.94 -49.43
C ASN A 741 -7.24 17.29 -50.82
N MET A 742 -6.17 17.15 -51.61
CA MET A 742 -6.21 16.61 -52.99
C MET A 742 -5.35 15.38 -53.26
N LEU A 743 -4.33 15.10 -52.44
CA LEU A 743 -3.50 13.90 -52.56
C LEU A 743 -3.77 12.87 -51.45
N SER A 744 -4.53 13.23 -50.42
CA SER A 744 -5.12 12.31 -49.43
C SER A 744 -6.28 11.47 -50.01
N GLY A 745 -6.09 10.96 -51.24
CA GLY A 745 -7.03 10.10 -51.94
C GLY A 745 -7.30 8.75 -51.25
N THR A 746 -6.66 8.44 -50.13
CA THR A 746 -6.95 7.26 -49.30
C THR A 746 -7.41 7.58 -47.87
N THR A 747 -7.07 8.75 -47.29
CA THR A 747 -7.56 9.16 -45.94
C THR A 747 -8.85 9.98 -45.97
N ILE A 748 -9.26 10.54 -47.12
CA ILE A 748 -10.62 11.08 -47.37
C ILE A 748 -11.63 9.96 -47.70
N ILE A 749 -11.41 8.73 -47.24
CA ILE A 749 -12.46 7.70 -47.20
C ILE A 749 -13.01 7.49 -45.78
N SER A 750 -12.34 7.94 -44.72
CA SER A 750 -12.85 7.77 -43.34
C SER A 750 -13.24 9.04 -42.59
N ILE A 751 -12.63 10.21 -42.84
CA ILE A 751 -12.80 11.37 -41.92
C ILE A 751 -13.76 12.47 -42.44
N THR A 752 -14.06 12.60 -43.74
CA THR A 752 -15.10 13.53 -44.21
C THR A 752 -16.49 12.86 -44.22
N ARG A 753 -17.07 12.60 -43.05
CA ARG A 753 -18.49 12.21 -42.92
C ARG A 753 -19.47 13.38 -42.90
N GLN A 754 -19.02 14.63 -43.05
CA GLN A 754 -19.90 15.80 -42.94
C GLN A 754 -19.70 16.80 -44.09
N THR A 755 -20.34 16.52 -45.22
CA THR A 755 -20.94 17.45 -46.22
C THR A 755 -20.54 17.15 -47.69
N PRO A 756 -21.52 17.02 -48.62
CA PRO A 756 -21.28 16.76 -50.04
C PRO A 756 -20.53 17.85 -50.82
N VAL A 757 -20.36 19.05 -50.26
CA VAL A 757 -19.84 20.24 -50.97
C VAL A 757 -18.30 20.26 -51.06
N ALA A 758 -17.60 19.71 -50.06
CA ALA A 758 -16.13 19.63 -50.04
C ALA A 758 -15.56 18.64 -51.09
N GLN A 759 -16.28 17.56 -51.38
CA GLN A 759 -15.90 16.61 -52.44
C GLN A 759 -15.92 17.25 -53.83
N LEU A 760 -16.88 18.13 -54.14
CA LEU A 760 -16.99 18.79 -55.44
C LEU A 760 -15.88 19.85 -55.66
N GLY A 761 -15.55 20.64 -54.64
CA GLY A 761 -14.47 21.64 -54.71
C GLY A 761 -13.09 21.02 -54.94
N SER A 762 -12.81 19.89 -54.29
CA SER A 762 -11.54 19.18 -54.49
C SER A 762 -11.44 18.44 -55.84
N ILE A 763 -12.54 18.19 -56.53
CA ILE A 763 -12.47 17.60 -57.88
C ILE A 763 -12.23 18.70 -58.94
N ILE A 764 -12.70 19.92 -58.70
CA ILE A 764 -12.58 21.05 -59.63
C ILE A 764 -11.17 21.66 -59.60
N LEU A 765 -10.58 21.90 -58.42
CA LEU A 765 -9.19 22.37 -58.33
C LEU A 765 -8.21 21.34 -58.94
N ARG A 766 -8.44 20.03 -58.68
CA ARG A 766 -7.68 18.91 -59.27
C ARG A 766 -7.73 18.97 -60.80
N ARG A 767 -8.90 19.29 -61.38
CA ARG A 767 -9.10 19.42 -62.83
C ARG A 767 -8.49 20.68 -63.44
N LEU A 768 -8.31 21.76 -62.68
CA LEU A 768 -7.67 22.99 -63.15
C LEU A 768 -6.13 22.88 -63.14
N VAL A 769 -5.56 22.26 -62.10
CA VAL A 769 -4.13 21.91 -62.06
C VAL A 769 -3.78 20.84 -63.10
N ARG A 770 -4.69 19.87 -63.34
CA ARG A 770 -4.63 18.81 -64.38
C ARG A 770 -4.36 19.32 -65.80
N ALA A 771 -4.64 20.59 -66.12
CA ALA A 771 -4.35 21.17 -67.43
C ALA A 771 -2.87 21.57 -67.62
N GLN A 772 -2.03 21.54 -66.57
CA GLN A 772 -0.68 22.15 -66.56
C GLN A 772 0.50 21.17 -66.37
N GLY A 773 0.26 19.87 -66.11
CA GLY A 773 1.33 18.87 -66.02
C GLY A 773 2.22 18.91 -64.76
N VAL A 774 1.72 19.47 -63.66
CA VAL A 774 2.42 19.65 -62.37
C VAL A 774 2.41 18.36 -61.53
N VAL A 775 3.53 18.00 -60.91
CA VAL A 775 3.69 16.85 -59.97
C VAL A 775 3.92 17.33 -58.53
N TYR A 776 3.82 16.43 -57.53
CA TYR A 776 3.93 16.83 -56.12
C TYR A 776 5.27 17.52 -55.77
N ASP A 777 6.38 17.03 -56.33
CA ASP A 777 7.71 17.57 -56.04
C ASP A 777 7.94 18.99 -56.59
N ASP A 778 7.14 19.45 -57.57
CA ASP A 778 7.26 20.81 -58.10
C ASP A 778 6.97 21.86 -57.02
N PHE A 779 6.14 21.49 -56.05
CA PHE A 779 5.79 22.38 -54.96
C PHE A 779 6.93 22.58 -53.95
N ILE A 780 7.98 21.74 -53.97
CA ILE A 780 9.19 21.91 -53.16
C ILE A 780 9.87 23.25 -53.43
N ALA A 781 9.81 23.74 -54.66
CA ALA A 781 10.37 25.04 -55.00
C ALA A 781 9.59 26.22 -54.36
N ASN A 782 8.30 26.04 -54.07
CA ASN A 782 7.46 27.05 -53.42
C ASN A 782 7.67 27.09 -51.90
N PHE A 783 8.36 26.10 -51.34
CA PHE A 783 8.74 26.13 -49.94
C PHE A 783 9.87 27.15 -49.70
N THR A 784 9.41 28.34 -49.33
CA THR A 784 10.14 29.53 -48.86
C THR A 784 11.03 29.43 -47.63
N ALA A 785 10.34 29.23 -46.51
CA ALA A 785 10.74 29.70 -45.18
C ALA A 785 11.27 31.17 -45.16
N SER A 786 10.88 32.02 -46.10
CA SER A 786 11.45 33.37 -46.26
C SER A 786 11.02 34.36 -45.18
N LYS A 787 9.89 34.11 -44.51
CA LYS A 787 9.37 34.84 -43.34
C LYS A 787 9.57 34.08 -42.03
N PHE A 788 10.13 32.86 -42.06
CA PHE A 788 10.41 32.09 -40.85
C PHE A 788 11.45 32.79 -39.99
N ASN A 789 11.09 33.04 -38.74
CA ASN A 789 11.95 33.56 -37.70
C ASN A 789 11.68 32.75 -36.41
N ALA A 790 12.72 32.07 -35.93
CA ALA A 790 12.62 31.22 -34.74
C ALA A 790 12.21 32.01 -33.49
N SER A 791 12.74 33.21 -33.28
CA SER A 791 12.41 34.06 -32.13
C SER A 791 10.94 34.48 -32.14
N ASP A 792 10.41 34.88 -33.30
CA ASP A 792 9.01 35.32 -33.42
C ASP A 792 8.03 34.18 -33.10
N TRP A 793 8.33 32.98 -33.57
CA TRP A 793 7.56 31.78 -33.26
C TRP A 793 7.62 31.43 -31.77
N LEU A 794 8.84 31.42 -31.20
CA LEU A 794 9.06 31.14 -29.79
C LEU A 794 8.36 32.17 -28.88
N ASP A 795 8.26 33.43 -29.30
CA ASP A 795 7.50 34.45 -28.60
C ASP A 795 5.98 34.20 -28.63
N VAL A 796 5.44 33.71 -29.74
CA VAL A 796 4.03 33.26 -29.80
C VAL A 796 3.82 32.09 -28.85
N PHE A 797 4.71 31.10 -28.85
CA PHE A 797 4.60 29.91 -28.00
C PHE A 797 4.66 30.27 -26.52
N ASP A 798 5.65 31.08 -26.13
CA ASP A 798 5.83 31.53 -24.75
C ASP A 798 4.62 32.35 -24.25
N ARG A 799 4.11 33.27 -25.09
CA ARG A 799 2.92 34.08 -24.76
C ARG A 799 1.63 33.28 -24.74
N ALA A 800 1.53 32.20 -25.50
CA ALA A 800 0.43 31.24 -25.43
C ALA A 800 0.47 30.38 -24.15
N GLY A 801 1.58 30.44 -23.38
CA GLY A 801 1.77 29.65 -22.17
C GLY A 801 2.42 28.28 -22.40
N ALA A 802 3.09 28.10 -23.55
CA ALA A 802 3.84 26.90 -23.85
C ALA A 802 5.09 26.74 -22.98
N ARG A 803 5.55 25.50 -22.91
CA ARG A 803 6.71 24.98 -22.17
C ARG A 803 7.32 23.75 -22.82
N TYR A 804 6.71 23.24 -23.89
CA TYR A 804 7.33 22.38 -24.89
C TYR A 804 6.65 22.68 -26.21
N PHE A 805 7.35 22.40 -27.30
CA PHE A 805 6.80 22.36 -28.66
C PHE A 805 7.33 21.11 -29.36
N VAL A 806 6.61 20.64 -30.38
CA VAL A 806 7.01 19.48 -31.17
C VAL A 806 7.07 19.86 -32.65
N LEU A 807 8.25 19.83 -33.26
CA LEU A 807 8.37 20.14 -34.68
C LEU A 807 8.17 18.89 -35.54
N VAL A 808 7.28 18.92 -36.53
CA VAL A 808 7.25 17.90 -37.59
C VAL A 808 8.54 17.96 -38.40
N THR A 809 9.48 17.07 -38.04
CA THR A 809 10.81 17.02 -38.68
C THR A 809 10.78 16.31 -40.02
N LYS A 810 9.91 15.29 -40.13
CA LYS A 810 9.63 14.57 -41.36
C LYS A 810 8.22 14.00 -41.29
N HIS A 811 7.39 14.39 -42.26
CA HIS A 811 6.02 13.89 -42.38
C HIS A 811 5.96 12.68 -43.34
N HIS A 812 4.76 12.19 -43.63
CA HIS A 812 4.55 11.00 -44.47
C HIS A 812 5.04 11.14 -45.92
N ASP A 813 5.26 12.36 -46.40
CA ASP A 813 5.81 12.66 -47.72
C ASP A 813 7.34 12.41 -47.79
N GLY A 814 7.98 12.25 -46.63
CA GLY A 814 9.40 11.97 -46.46
C GLY A 814 10.33 13.17 -46.70
N PHE A 815 9.80 14.41 -46.69
CA PHE A 815 10.63 15.61 -46.76
C PHE A 815 11.16 15.99 -45.37
N ALA A 816 12.49 16.01 -45.20
CA ALA A 816 13.13 16.28 -43.92
C ALA A 816 13.45 17.77 -43.69
N LEU A 817 13.14 18.32 -42.50
CA LEU A 817 13.43 19.71 -42.10
C LEU A 817 14.76 19.88 -41.33
N PHE A 818 15.57 18.82 -41.32
CA PHE A 818 16.83 18.71 -40.59
C PHE A 818 17.91 18.09 -41.48
N ASP A 819 19.15 18.05 -41.00
CA ASP A 819 20.25 17.38 -41.69
C ASP A 819 20.13 15.86 -41.57
N ALA A 820 19.52 15.26 -42.58
CA ALA A 820 19.37 13.82 -42.69
C ALA A 820 20.65 13.12 -43.20
N GLY A 821 21.76 13.84 -43.39
CA GLY A 821 23.05 13.32 -43.80
C GLY A 821 22.99 12.50 -45.09
N ASN A 822 23.49 11.26 -45.03
CA ASN A 822 23.54 10.35 -46.18
C ASN A 822 22.32 9.44 -46.31
N THR A 823 21.24 9.68 -45.56
CA THR A 823 20.02 8.85 -45.61
C THR A 823 19.06 9.32 -46.72
N THR A 824 18.95 10.64 -46.93
CA THR A 824 18.15 11.24 -48.00
C THR A 824 18.69 12.62 -48.34
N GLN A 825 18.58 13.02 -49.61
CA GLN A 825 18.76 14.41 -50.03
C GLN A 825 17.42 15.16 -50.09
N ARG A 826 16.28 14.48 -49.87
CA ARG A 826 14.94 15.09 -49.85
C ARG A 826 14.74 15.90 -48.55
N SER A 827 15.32 17.09 -48.49
CA SER A 827 15.37 17.91 -47.27
C SER A 827 15.36 19.42 -47.53
N SER A 828 15.01 20.20 -46.51
CA SER A 828 15.02 21.67 -46.51
C SER A 828 16.42 22.27 -46.71
N ILE A 829 17.47 21.50 -46.43
CA ILE A 829 18.87 21.90 -46.66
C ILE A 829 19.20 21.81 -48.15
N ASN A 830 18.70 20.77 -48.82
CA ASN A 830 19.03 20.47 -50.21
C ASN A 830 18.00 21.01 -51.21
N PHE A 831 16.80 21.38 -50.77
CA PHE A 831 15.72 21.93 -51.61
C PHE A 831 14.93 22.99 -50.83
N GLY A 832 14.19 23.85 -51.54
CA GLY A 832 13.42 24.94 -50.92
C GLY A 832 14.31 25.96 -50.20
N PRO A 833 14.18 26.14 -48.87
CA PRO A 833 14.80 27.23 -48.11
C PRO A 833 16.33 27.15 -47.98
N LYS A 834 16.94 25.99 -48.23
CA LYS A 834 18.38 25.72 -48.05
C LYS A 834 18.86 25.97 -46.60
N ARG A 835 18.02 25.62 -45.64
CA ARG A 835 18.21 25.88 -44.20
C ARG A 835 17.91 24.64 -43.38
N ASP A 836 18.63 24.48 -42.27
CA ASP A 836 18.30 23.51 -41.23
C ASP A 836 17.37 24.19 -40.21
N LEU A 837 16.07 24.12 -40.50
CA LEU A 837 15.06 24.85 -39.74
C LEU A 837 14.88 24.29 -38.33
N LEU A 838 15.07 22.97 -38.17
CA LEU A 838 15.05 22.34 -36.86
C LEU A 838 16.19 22.88 -35.98
N LYS A 839 17.41 22.91 -36.51
CA LYS A 839 18.57 23.43 -35.76
C LYS A 839 18.41 24.89 -35.39
N GLU A 840 17.99 25.72 -36.33
CA GLU A 840 17.75 27.14 -36.09
C GLU A 840 16.72 27.35 -34.97
N LEU A 841 15.60 26.61 -34.98
CA LEU A 841 14.57 26.71 -33.96
C LEU A 841 15.05 26.22 -32.59
N PHE A 842 15.73 25.07 -32.55
CA PHE A 842 16.18 24.46 -31.28
C PHE A 842 17.32 25.23 -30.64
N ASP A 843 18.31 25.67 -31.41
CA ASP A 843 19.42 26.49 -30.90
C ASP A 843 18.89 27.83 -30.37
N THR A 844 17.95 28.46 -31.07
CA THR A 844 17.29 29.70 -30.61
C THR A 844 16.50 29.45 -29.32
N ALA A 845 15.71 28.37 -29.26
CA ALA A 845 14.95 28.02 -28.07
C ALA A 845 15.86 27.77 -26.85
N ALA A 846 17.00 27.10 -27.03
CA ALA A 846 17.96 26.84 -25.97
C ALA A 846 18.58 28.13 -25.38
N VAL A 847 18.68 29.20 -26.19
CA VAL A 847 19.24 30.50 -25.77
C VAL A 847 18.16 31.44 -25.24
N GLU A 848 17.07 31.63 -25.98
CA GLU A 848 16.07 32.66 -25.71
C GLU A 848 14.96 32.19 -24.77
N LYS A 849 14.58 30.90 -24.85
CA LYS A 849 13.48 30.31 -24.08
C LYS A 849 13.88 28.97 -23.44
N PRO A 850 14.93 28.92 -22.60
CA PRO A 850 15.47 27.67 -22.06
C PRO A 850 14.48 26.88 -21.18
N HIS A 851 13.40 27.52 -20.72
CA HIS A 851 12.30 26.89 -19.99
C HIS A 851 11.30 26.13 -20.87
N ILE A 852 11.42 26.23 -22.20
CA ILE A 852 10.60 25.50 -23.17
C ILE A 852 11.38 24.27 -23.65
N HIS A 853 10.83 23.08 -23.40
CA HIS A 853 11.37 21.79 -23.85
C HIS A 853 11.15 21.57 -25.35
N ARG A 854 12.00 20.74 -25.97
CA ARG A 854 12.06 20.60 -27.43
C ARG A 854 11.72 19.17 -27.85
N GLY A 855 10.68 19.00 -28.66
CA GLY A 855 10.25 17.73 -29.22
C GLY A 855 10.36 17.65 -30.73
N THR A 856 10.50 16.43 -31.24
CA THR A 856 10.50 16.14 -32.67
C THR A 856 9.40 15.14 -32.99
N TYR A 857 8.57 15.47 -33.98
CA TYR A 857 7.69 14.51 -34.61
C TYR A 857 8.42 13.81 -35.74
N TYR A 858 8.18 12.50 -35.89
CA TYR A 858 8.76 11.69 -36.96
C TYR A 858 7.77 10.67 -37.51
N SER A 859 7.51 10.72 -38.81
CA SER A 859 6.71 9.69 -39.45
C SER A 859 7.51 8.41 -39.72
N LEU A 860 7.02 7.28 -39.21
CA LEU A 860 7.64 5.96 -39.42
C LEU A 860 7.51 5.47 -40.88
N PRO A 861 6.30 5.48 -41.49
CA PRO A 861 6.14 5.16 -42.91
C PRO A 861 6.28 6.40 -43.81
N GLU A 862 6.78 6.17 -45.02
CA GLU A 862 6.71 7.15 -46.12
C GLU A 862 5.72 6.67 -47.18
N TRP A 863 4.74 7.49 -47.52
CA TRP A 863 3.62 7.14 -48.41
C TRP A 863 4.08 6.64 -49.77
N PHE A 864 5.08 7.33 -50.35
CA PHE A 864 5.49 7.14 -51.73
C PHE A 864 6.98 6.80 -51.90
N SER A 865 7.63 6.41 -50.80
CA SER A 865 9.03 6.00 -50.83
C SER A 865 9.16 4.63 -51.48
N PRO A 866 9.95 4.50 -52.56
CA PRO A 866 10.22 3.20 -53.19
C PRO A 866 10.81 2.19 -52.21
N ASP A 867 11.61 2.67 -51.26
CA ASP A 867 12.32 1.84 -50.29
C ASP A 867 11.37 1.28 -49.22
N TYR A 868 10.25 1.96 -48.96
CA TYR A 868 9.23 1.49 -48.04
C TYR A 868 8.26 0.46 -48.66
N ALA A 869 8.26 0.28 -49.98
CA ALA A 869 7.31 -0.59 -50.68
C ALA A 869 7.29 -2.05 -50.16
N LYS A 870 8.43 -2.56 -49.70
CA LYS A 870 8.57 -3.89 -49.08
C LYS A 870 7.79 -4.02 -47.75
N TYR A 871 7.63 -2.92 -47.04
CA TYR A 871 7.01 -2.82 -45.72
C TYR A 871 5.58 -2.29 -45.76
N GLY A 872 5.15 -1.75 -46.90
CA GLY A 872 3.87 -1.07 -47.07
C GLY A 872 2.66 -1.93 -46.73
N PHE A 873 1.61 -1.28 -46.21
CA PHE A 873 0.41 -1.94 -45.74
C PHE A 873 -0.82 -1.02 -45.83
N SER A 874 -1.99 -1.61 -46.08
CA SER A 874 -3.28 -0.90 -46.07
C SER A 874 -3.25 0.39 -46.91
N GLN A 875 -3.61 1.53 -46.32
CA GLN A 875 -3.60 2.86 -46.93
C GLN A 875 -2.20 3.50 -47.07
N TRP A 876 -1.14 2.83 -46.62
CA TRP A 876 0.27 3.27 -46.71
C TRP A 876 1.12 2.23 -47.47
N PRO A 877 0.89 2.06 -48.77
CA PRO A 877 1.51 0.98 -49.55
C PRO A 877 3.01 1.18 -49.83
N GLY A 878 3.57 2.37 -49.63
CA GLY A 878 4.90 2.70 -50.14
C GLY A 878 4.94 2.64 -51.68
N GLY A 879 6.15 2.66 -52.24
CA GLY A 879 6.34 2.64 -53.70
C GLY A 879 6.06 4.00 -54.35
N LEU A 880 6.47 4.19 -55.60
CA LEU A 880 6.27 5.47 -56.26
C LEU A 880 4.77 5.82 -56.38
N ALA A 881 4.45 7.09 -56.12
CA ALA A 881 3.12 7.62 -56.38
C ALA A 881 2.78 7.46 -57.87
N ARG A 882 1.54 7.08 -58.17
CA ARG A 882 1.01 7.25 -59.52
C ARG A 882 0.59 8.70 -59.69
N ASN A 883 0.72 9.25 -60.89
CA ASN A 883 0.28 10.60 -61.16
C ASN A 883 -1.19 10.79 -60.74
N ALA A 884 -1.41 11.57 -59.68
CA ALA A 884 -2.72 11.70 -59.06
C ALA A 884 -3.68 12.60 -59.86
N PHE A 885 -3.18 13.26 -60.91
CA PHE A 885 -3.87 14.34 -61.61
C PHE A 885 -4.33 13.97 -63.03
N ASN A 886 -3.77 12.94 -63.67
CA ASN A 886 -4.14 12.52 -65.04
C ASN A 886 -4.65 11.07 -65.17
N GLY A 887 -4.50 10.21 -64.15
CA GLY A 887 -4.94 8.81 -64.19
C GLY A 887 -4.13 7.91 -65.13
N THR A 888 -2.93 8.34 -65.56
CA THR A 888 -2.02 7.52 -66.37
C THR A 888 -1.27 6.50 -65.49
N PRO A 889 -0.72 5.42 -66.07
CA PRO A 889 0.12 4.47 -65.34
C PRO A 889 1.54 5.01 -65.03
N GLU A 890 1.81 6.29 -65.25
CA GLU A 890 3.12 6.90 -65.02
C GLU A 890 3.33 7.20 -63.53
N PHE A 891 4.53 6.86 -63.05
CA PHE A 891 4.94 7.10 -61.68
C PHE A 891 5.56 8.50 -61.55
N GLU A 892 5.18 9.23 -60.50
CA GLU A 892 5.82 10.50 -60.16
C GLU A 892 7.23 10.24 -59.62
N PRO A 893 8.20 11.14 -59.90
CA PRO A 893 9.54 11.03 -59.34
C PRO A 893 9.52 11.25 -57.83
N TYR A 894 10.39 10.55 -57.11
CA TYR A 894 10.65 10.77 -55.68
C TYR A 894 12.02 11.44 -55.53
N THR A 895 12.04 12.77 -55.64
CA THR A 895 13.27 13.57 -55.74
C THR A 895 14.03 13.56 -54.42
N GLY A 896 15.37 13.49 -54.52
CA GLY A 896 16.25 13.46 -53.36
C GLY A 896 16.48 12.07 -52.76
N ARG A 897 15.90 11.02 -53.34
CA ARG A 897 16.17 9.63 -52.94
C ARG A 897 17.65 9.27 -53.10
N LEU A 898 18.21 8.58 -52.11
CA LEU A 898 19.52 7.94 -52.19
C LEU A 898 19.38 6.43 -52.35
N ASN A 899 20.42 5.77 -52.86
CA ASN A 899 20.39 4.32 -53.04
C ASN A 899 20.73 3.64 -51.71
N ILE A 900 19.70 3.19 -51.00
CA ILE A 900 19.79 2.46 -49.73
C ILE A 900 19.39 0.99 -49.91
N SER A 901 19.83 0.11 -49.01
CA SER A 901 19.55 -1.33 -49.11
C SER A 901 18.28 -1.72 -48.38
N ASP A 902 18.04 -1.15 -47.19
CA ASP A 902 16.84 -1.40 -46.40
C ASP A 902 16.33 -0.12 -45.73
N TYR A 903 15.05 0.20 -45.93
CA TYR A 903 14.44 1.42 -45.39
C TYR A 903 14.56 1.53 -43.85
N LEU A 904 14.43 0.42 -43.12
CA LEU A 904 14.45 0.47 -41.65
C LEU A 904 15.87 0.71 -41.12
N GLU A 905 16.86 0.00 -41.67
CA GLU A 905 18.26 0.03 -41.22
C GLU A 905 19.04 1.23 -41.74
N ASP A 906 18.81 1.63 -42.99
CA ASP A 906 19.64 2.63 -43.68
C ASP A 906 19.00 4.04 -43.70
N LEU A 907 17.69 4.16 -43.39
CA LEU A 907 16.97 5.44 -43.40
C LEU A 907 16.24 5.71 -42.09
N GLN A 908 15.29 4.85 -41.69
CA GLN A 908 14.41 5.11 -40.56
C GLN A 908 15.19 5.25 -39.24
N LEU A 909 15.95 4.20 -38.86
CA LEU A 909 16.70 4.19 -37.62
C LEU A 909 17.80 5.26 -37.58
N PRO A 910 18.65 5.43 -38.61
CA PRO A 910 19.68 6.47 -38.59
C PRO A 910 19.11 7.89 -38.47
N GLN A 911 18.02 8.22 -39.17
CA GLN A 911 17.38 9.54 -39.03
C GLN A 911 16.86 9.79 -37.62
N MET A 912 16.17 8.81 -37.03
CA MET A 912 15.69 8.94 -35.65
C MET A 912 16.85 9.10 -34.66
N LEU A 913 17.95 8.35 -34.84
CA LEU A 913 19.15 8.48 -34.02
C LEU A 913 19.83 9.85 -34.19
N THR A 914 19.89 10.41 -35.40
CA THR A 914 20.38 11.77 -35.63
C THR A 914 19.55 12.80 -34.86
N LEU A 915 18.22 12.73 -34.94
CA LEU A 915 17.34 13.62 -34.18
C LEU A 915 17.58 13.50 -32.65
N ALA A 916 17.68 12.26 -32.15
CA ALA A 916 17.95 12.01 -30.74
C ALA A 916 19.33 12.51 -30.27
N ASN A 917 20.38 12.21 -31.03
CA ASN A 917 21.77 12.34 -30.59
C ASN A 917 22.35 13.72 -30.87
N ASP A 918 22.02 14.30 -32.03
CA ASP A 918 22.65 15.51 -32.56
C ASP A 918 21.81 16.77 -32.30
N TYR A 919 20.48 16.62 -32.25
CA TYR A 919 19.55 17.73 -32.00
C TYR A 919 19.08 17.82 -30.54
N ASN A 920 19.47 16.87 -29.68
CA ASN A 920 19.04 16.81 -28.26
C ASN A 920 17.52 16.82 -28.09
N THR A 921 16.79 16.05 -28.89
CA THR A 921 15.35 15.84 -28.73
C THR A 921 15.00 15.38 -27.32
N GLU A 922 14.02 16.03 -26.69
CA GLU A 922 13.48 15.66 -25.38
C GLU A 922 12.19 14.83 -25.49
N ILE A 923 11.43 15.00 -26.57
CA ILE A 923 10.20 14.26 -26.86
C ILE A 923 10.30 13.68 -28.28
N MET A 924 10.28 12.36 -28.42
CA MET A 924 10.14 11.71 -29.72
C MET A 924 8.66 11.33 -29.93
N TRP A 925 8.01 12.01 -30.86
CA TRP A 925 6.60 11.85 -31.18
C TRP A 925 6.46 11.16 -32.54
N CYS A 926 6.32 9.83 -32.56
CA CYS A 926 6.17 9.14 -33.84
C CYS A 926 4.72 9.12 -34.30
N ASP A 927 4.50 8.69 -35.54
CA ASP A 927 3.14 8.56 -36.07
C ASP A 927 2.95 7.30 -36.92
N ILE A 928 1.68 6.90 -37.04
CA ILE A 928 1.15 5.73 -37.78
C ILE A 928 1.57 4.36 -37.24
N GLY A 929 2.76 4.19 -36.70
CA GLY A 929 3.30 2.88 -36.35
C GLY A 929 3.70 2.06 -37.59
N GLY A 930 3.58 0.73 -37.49
CA GLY A 930 3.99 -0.20 -38.56
C GLY A 930 5.39 -0.79 -38.35
N PRO A 931 6.00 -1.42 -39.38
CA PRO A 931 7.38 -1.94 -39.31
C PRO A 931 8.35 -0.85 -38.86
N ASN A 932 9.05 -1.11 -37.76
CA ASN A 932 9.93 -0.13 -37.12
C ASN A 932 11.12 -0.80 -36.41
N LYS A 933 12.07 0.04 -35.99
CA LYS A 933 13.25 -0.30 -35.19
C LYS A 933 13.22 0.39 -33.81
N THR A 934 12.03 0.52 -33.24
CA THR A 934 11.81 1.33 -32.04
C THR A 934 12.47 0.75 -30.81
N LEU A 935 12.64 -0.58 -30.71
CA LEU A 935 13.35 -1.18 -29.56
C LEU A 935 14.84 -0.78 -29.56
N GLU A 936 15.50 -0.88 -30.71
CA GLU A 936 16.89 -0.45 -30.90
C GLU A 936 17.03 1.06 -30.67
N PHE A 937 16.16 1.86 -31.29
CA PHE A 937 16.15 3.31 -31.12
C PHE A 937 15.93 3.74 -29.67
N ALA A 938 14.88 3.22 -29.00
CA ALA A 938 14.52 3.64 -27.64
C ALA A 938 15.62 3.29 -26.63
N ALA A 939 16.26 2.12 -26.78
CA ALA A 939 17.38 1.75 -25.92
C ALA A 939 18.54 2.76 -26.05
N GLU A 940 18.90 3.17 -27.27
CA GLU A 940 19.94 4.17 -27.48
C GLU A 940 19.52 5.56 -27.00
N PHE A 941 18.29 5.98 -27.34
CA PHE A 941 17.73 7.28 -26.96
C PHE A 941 17.73 7.47 -25.44
N TYR A 942 17.24 6.48 -24.70
CA TYR A 942 17.21 6.51 -23.24
C TYR A 942 18.62 6.48 -22.64
N ASN A 943 19.51 5.62 -23.14
CA ASN A 943 20.88 5.52 -22.64
C ASN A 943 21.71 6.79 -22.92
N ASN A 944 21.51 7.44 -24.07
CA ASN A 944 22.19 8.70 -24.39
C ASN A 944 21.71 9.83 -23.46
N ALA A 945 20.39 9.96 -23.27
CA ALA A 945 19.83 10.92 -22.34
C ALA A 945 20.35 10.71 -20.91
N LEU A 946 20.39 9.45 -20.44
CA LEU A 946 20.97 9.08 -19.14
C LEU A 946 22.43 9.51 -19.01
N THR A 947 23.24 9.28 -20.06
CA THR A 947 24.67 9.64 -20.06
C THR A 947 24.88 11.15 -20.04
N LYS A 948 24.04 11.90 -20.77
CA LYS A 948 24.08 13.37 -20.83
C LYS A 948 23.38 14.06 -19.64
N GLY A 949 22.67 13.31 -18.79
CA GLY A 949 22.08 13.83 -17.56
C GLY A 949 20.74 14.55 -17.74
N TYR A 950 19.95 14.22 -18.77
CA TYR A 950 18.56 14.69 -18.93
C TYR A 950 17.60 13.50 -19.12
N GLN A 951 16.29 13.77 -19.08
CA GLN A 951 15.26 12.76 -19.25
C GLN A 951 14.42 13.06 -20.50
N VAL A 952 14.09 12.00 -21.24
CA VAL A 952 13.38 12.07 -22.53
C VAL A 952 12.07 11.30 -22.45
N THR A 953 11.24 11.38 -23.50
CA THR A 953 10.03 10.57 -23.58
C THR A 953 9.62 10.20 -25.00
N LEU A 954 8.85 9.11 -25.12
CA LEU A 954 8.37 8.52 -26.36
C LEU A 954 6.84 8.32 -26.34
N ASN A 955 6.14 8.77 -27.38
CA ASN A 955 4.69 8.55 -27.49
C ASN A 955 4.34 7.11 -27.86
N ASN A 956 3.06 6.76 -27.78
CA ASN A 956 2.62 5.41 -28.10
C ASN A 956 2.60 5.03 -29.56
N ARG A 957 2.78 5.96 -30.49
CA ARG A 957 2.77 5.64 -31.92
C ARG A 957 4.12 5.19 -32.46
N CYS A 958 5.17 5.22 -31.64
CA CYS A 958 6.49 4.74 -32.02
C CYS A 958 6.59 3.20 -32.06
N GLY A 959 5.87 2.47 -31.19
CA GLY A 959 6.00 1.01 -31.09
C GLY A 959 5.55 0.45 -29.74
N GLY A 960 5.90 -0.82 -29.46
CA GLY A 960 5.34 -1.64 -28.37
C GLY A 960 5.64 -1.24 -26.91
N VAL A 961 6.49 -0.23 -26.65
CA VAL A 961 6.93 0.17 -25.30
C VAL A 961 6.85 1.69 -25.06
N PRO A 962 5.65 2.26 -24.96
CA PRO A 962 5.50 3.71 -24.92
C PRO A 962 5.42 4.30 -23.51
N ASP A 963 5.79 5.58 -23.37
CA ASP A 963 5.71 6.29 -22.09
C ASP A 963 4.34 6.92 -21.81
N PHE A 964 3.60 7.26 -22.88
CA PHE A 964 2.28 7.91 -22.79
C PHE A 964 1.41 7.62 -24.02
N ALA A 965 0.09 7.63 -23.82
CA ALA A 965 -0.89 7.41 -24.89
C ALA A 965 -1.28 8.71 -25.61
N THR A 966 -1.61 8.64 -26.90
CA THR A 966 -2.05 9.82 -27.68
C THR A 966 -3.40 9.65 -28.37
N PRO A 967 -4.54 9.88 -27.69
CA PRO A 967 -5.83 9.99 -28.38
C PRO A 967 -5.82 11.20 -29.32
N GLU A 968 -6.14 10.98 -30.60
CA GLU A 968 -6.19 12.03 -31.62
C GLU A 968 -7.58 12.66 -31.69
N TYR A 969 -7.66 14.00 -31.73
CA TYR A 969 -8.92 14.75 -31.75
C TYR A 969 -9.94 14.27 -30.70
N ALA A 970 -9.45 13.69 -29.61
CA ALA A 970 -10.25 12.98 -28.63
C ALA A 970 -9.71 13.18 -27.21
N THR A 971 -10.63 13.20 -26.26
CA THR A 971 -10.33 13.25 -24.82
C THR A 971 -10.98 12.04 -24.14
N PHE A 972 -10.48 11.69 -22.96
CA PHE A 972 -11.14 10.68 -22.15
C PHE A 972 -12.32 11.27 -21.39
N ASN A 973 -13.37 10.49 -21.18
CA ASN A 973 -14.51 10.92 -20.37
C ASN A 973 -14.29 10.72 -18.86
N SER A 974 -13.28 9.94 -18.48
CA SER A 974 -12.92 9.65 -17.10
C SER A 974 -11.43 9.86 -16.88
N ILE A 975 -11.05 10.03 -15.62
CA ILE A 975 -9.67 10.20 -15.19
C ILE A 975 -8.85 8.97 -15.61
N GLN A 976 -7.70 9.21 -16.25
CA GLN A 976 -6.74 8.16 -16.57
C GLN A 976 -5.60 8.17 -15.54
N THR A 977 -5.24 7.02 -14.99
CA THR A 977 -4.11 6.94 -14.05
C THR A 977 -2.75 6.96 -14.77
N ALA A 978 -2.71 6.48 -16.01
CA ALA A 978 -1.56 6.53 -16.91
C ALA A 978 -1.45 7.91 -17.60
N SER A 979 -0.25 8.27 -18.07
CA SER A 979 -0.02 9.52 -18.77
C SER A 979 -0.58 9.41 -20.17
N TRP A 980 -1.20 10.50 -20.63
CA TRP A 980 -1.70 10.60 -21.99
C TRP A 980 -1.63 12.06 -22.47
N GLU A 981 -1.77 12.23 -23.78
CA GLU A 981 -1.69 13.52 -24.44
C GLU A 981 -2.67 13.57 -25.60
N SER A 982 -3.67 14.44 -25.52
CA SER A 982 -4.53 14.70 -26.67
C SER A 982 -3.79 15.56 -27.67
N ASN A 983 -4.06 15.38 -28.96
CA ASN A 983 -3.54 16.23 -30.01
C ASN A 983 -4.63 16.56 -31.04
N GLU A 984 -4.63 17.79 -31.53
CA GLU A 984 -5.55 18.29 -32.57
C GLU A 984 -5.02 19.57 -33.22
N GLY A 985 -5.50 19.91 -34.40
CA GLY A 985 -5.22 21.17 -35.10
C GLY A 985 -6.00 22.38 -34.56
N MET A 986 -5.39 23.57 -34.62
CA MET A 986 -6.11 24.85 -34.49
C MET A 986 -7.17 25.03 -35.58
N ASP A 987 -6.89 24.48 -36.76
CA ASP A 987 -7.90 24.24 -37.79
C ASP A 987 -8.69 22.98 -37.42
N PRO A 988 -10.03 23.06 -37.32
CA PRO A 988 -10.86 21.90 -36.97
C PRO A 988 -10.88 20.80 -38.04
N PHE A 989 -10.30 21.03 -39.22
CA PHE A 989 -10.30 20.11 -40.36
C PHE A 989 -8.91 19.63 -40.76
N SER A 990 -7.83 20.22 -40.23
CA SER A 990 -6.47 19.96 -40.70
C SER A 990 -5.43 20.23 -39.61
N TYR A 991 -4.27 19.59 -39.74
CA TYR A 991 -3.06 19.96 -39.02
C TYR A 991 -2.26 21.02 -39.81
N GLY A 992 -1.95 20.75 -41.09
CA GLY A 992 -1.37 21.75 -41.99
C GLY A 992 -2.34 22.90 -42.32
N LEU A 993 -1.81 24.04 -42.77
CA LEU A 993 -2.60 25.23 -43.10
C LEU A 993 -3.68 24.94 -44.16
N ASN A 994 -4.96 25.17 -43.86
CA ASN A 994 -6.01 25.07 -44.88
C ASN A 994 -6.49 26.47 -45.28
N SER A 995 -6.10 26.91 -46.48
CA SER A 995 -6.48 28.23 -47.01
C SER A 995 -8.00 28.39 -47.23
N ALA A 996 -8.78 27.31 -47.20
CA ALA A 996 -10.24 27.34 -47.32
C ALA A 996 -10.96 27.56 -45.98
N THR A 997 -10.25 27.43 -44.86
CA THR A 997 -10.84 27.63 -43.53
C THR A 997 -10.98 29.11 -43.23
N ASN A 998 -12.21 29.55 -42.96
CA ASN A 998 -12.45 30.95 -42.59
C ASN A 998 -11.88 31.24 -41.20
N ALA A 999 -11.42 32.47 -40.99
CA ALA A 999 -10.84 32.92 -39.72
C ALA A 999 -11.72 32.62 -38.49
N SER A 1000 -13.05 32.66 -38.63
CA SER A 1000 -14.00 32.39 -37.55
C SER A 1000 -14.19 30.89 -37.20
N GLN A 1001 -13.65 29.98 -38.02
CA GLN A 1001 -13.75 28.53 -37.82
C GLN A 1001 -12.57 27.96 -37.04
N TYR A 1002 -11.45 28.68 -36.98
CA TYR A 1002 -10.33 28.34 -36.11
C TYR A 1002 -10.77 28.31 -34.65
N LYS A 1003 -10.18 27.40 -33.86
CA LYS A 1003 -10.46 27.30 -32.43
C LYS A 1003 -10.17 28.65 -31.75
N ASN A 1004 -11.15 29.13 -30.97
CA ASN A 1004 -11.03 30.38 -30.23
C ASN A 1004 -10.52 30.12 -28.80
N GLY A 1005 -10.21 31.20 -28.07
CA GLY A 1005 -9.72 31.10 -26.68
C GLY A 1005 -10.62 30.28 -25.75
N THR A 1006 -11.96 30.34 -25.90
CA THR A 1006 -12.90 29.53 -25.11
C THR A 1006 -12.68 28.04 -25.33
N THR A 1007 -12.66 27.61 -26.59
CA THR A 1007 -12.44 26.20 -26.95
C THR A 1007 -11.08 25.72 -26.46
N ILE A 1008 -10.03 26.52 -26.65
CA ILE A 1008 -8.66 26.17 -26.24
C ILE A 1008 -8.60 25.95 -24.72
N ILE A 1009 -9.05 26.92 -23.93
CA ILE A 1009 -8.97 26.86 -22.47
C ILE A 1009 -9.86 25.76 -21.89
N GLN A 1010 -11.10 25.61 -22.37
CA GLN A 1010 -11.99 24.57 -21.84
C GLN A 1010 -11.49 23.17 -22.18
N THR A 1011 -10.99 22.94 -23.40
CA THR A 1011 -10.37 21.66 -23.78
C THR A 1011 -9.11 21.38 -22.96
N LEU A 1012 -8.22 22.36 -22.80
CA LEU A 1012 -7.02 22.25 -21.97
C LEU A 1012 -7.36 21.83 -20.53
N VAL A 1013 -8.28 22.57 -19.89
CA VAL A 1013 -8.66 22.32 -18.50
C VAL A 1013 -9.36 20.96 -18.35
N ASP A 1014 -10.18 20.54 -19.32
CA ASP A 1014 -10.79 19.21 -19.33
C ASP A 1014 -9.73 18.10 -19.34
N ILE A 1015 -8.75 18.21 -20.25
CA ILE A 1015 -7.65 17.25 -20.40
C ILE A 1015 -6.79 17.19 -19.13
N VAL A 1016 -6.37 18.34 -18.61
CA VAL A 1016 -5.50 18.44 -17.43
C VAL A 1016 -6.19 17.86 -16.18
N SER A 1017 -7.48 18.14 -16.00
CA SER A 1017 -8.26 17.57 -14.89
C SER A 1017 -8.41 16.05 -14.94
N LYS A 1018 -8.03 15.42 -16.05
CA LYS A 1018 -8.10 13.98 -16.28
C LYS A 1018 -6.70 13.37 -16.49
N ASN A 1019 -5.66 14.05 -16.01
CA ASN A 1019 -4.26 13.61 -16.01
C ASN A 1019 -3.62 13.56 -17.42
N GLY A 1020 -4.07 14.41 -18.34
CA GLY A 1020 -3.53 14.50 -19.70
C GLY A 1020 -2.80 15.81 -19.99
N ASN A 1021 -2.00 15.81 -21.05
CA ASN A 1021 -1.45 17.02 -21.69
C ASN A 1021 -2.17 17.32 -23.00
N PHE A 1022 -2.09 18.57 -23.48
CA PHE A 1022 -2.80 19.02 -24.67
C PHE A 1022 -1.86 19.58 -25.74
N LEU A 1023 -1.65 18.82 -26.80
CA LEU A 1023 -0.80 19.21 -27.92
C LEU A 1023 -1.63 19.83 -29.05
N LEU A 1024 -1.80 21.15 -29.01
CA LEU A 1024 -2.60 21.89 -29.99
C LEU A 1024 -1.74 22.42 -31.14
N ASP A 1025 -1.88 21.85 -32.32
CA ASP A 1025 -1.11 22.14 -33.53
C ASP A 1025 -1.45 23.49 -34.20
N ILE A 1026 -0.46 24.09 -34.88
CA ILE A 1026 -0.68 25.13 -35.87
C ILE A 1026 0.03 24.80 -37.19
N GLY A 1027 -0.58 25.24 -38.30
CA GLY A 1027 -0.01 25.15 -39.63
C GLY A 1027 0.41 26.52 -40.17
N PRO A 1028 1.72 26.85 -40.19
CA PRO A 1028 2.23 28.08 -40.80
C PRO A 1028 2.09 28.11 -42.32
N THR A 1029 2.30 29.27 -42.93
CA THR A 1029 2.40 29.39 -44.40
C THR A 1029 3.70 28.79 -44.95
N ALA A 1030 3.78 28.64 -46.27
CA ALA A 1030 4.99 28.17 -46.96
C ALA A 1030 6.22 29.05 -46.72
N GLU A 1031 5.99 30.34 -46.48
CA GLU A 1031 7.03 31.30 -46.14
C GLU A 1031 7.42 31.23 -44.65
N GLY A 1032 6.67 30.52 -43.80
CA GLY A 1032 6.93 30.39 -42.37
C GLY A 1032 6.23 31.43 -41.48
N GLU A 1033 5.12 32.01 -41.94
CA GLU A 1033 4.31 32.95 -41.16
C GLU A 1033 3.19 32.23 -40.41
N ILE A 1034 3.04 32.49 -39.11
CA ILE A 1034 1.88 32.04 -38.32
C ILE A 1034 0.76 33.07 -38.54
N ILE A 1035 -0.36 32.64 -39.12
CA ILE A 1035 -1.44 33.57 -39.47
C ILE A 1035 -2.15 34.11 -38.22
N ALA A 1036 -2.65 35.36 -38.31
CA ALA A 1036 -3.28 36.06 -37.20
C ALA A 1036 -4.42 35.27 -36.51
N PRO A 1037 -5.34 34.58 -37.20
CA PRO A 1037 -6.37 33.78 -36.54
C PRO A 1037 -5.83 32.68 -35.64
N MET A 1038 -4.65 32.13 -35.95
CA MET A 1038 -3.96 31.21 -35.04
C MET A 1038 -3.31 32.04 -33.94
N ALA A 1039 -2.30 32.86 -34.25
CA ALA A 1039 -1.49 33.58 -33.26
C ALA A 1039 -2.34 34.36 -32.22
N ASP A 1040 -3.34 35.11 -32.66
CA ASP A 1040 -4.16 35.96 -31.79
C ASP A 1040 -5.01 35.14 -30.82
N ASN A 1041 -5.63 34.04 -31.28
CA ASN A 1041 -6.45 33.18 -30.43
C ASN A 1041 -5.61 32.45 -29.36
N LEU A 1042 -4.35 32.17 -29.69
CA LEU A 1042 -3.41 31.48 -28.82
C LEU A 1042 -2.84 32.42 -27.76
N ILE A 1043 -2.48 33.63 -28.18
CA ILE A 1043 -2.12 34.72 -27.26
C ILE A 1043 -3.31 35.07 -26.36
N ALA A 1044 -4.55 35.06 -26.88
CA ALA A 1044 -5.74 35.28 -26.09
C ALA A 1044 -5.92 34.18 -25.02
N ALA A 1045 -5.78 32.91 -25.38
CA ALA A 1045 -5.76 31.81 -24.40
C ALA A 1045 -4.62 31.97 -23.38
N GLY A 1046 -3.42 32.32 -23.84
CA GLY A 1046 -2.26 32.58 -22.99
C GLY A 1046 -2.47 33.73 -21.99
N SER A 1047 -3.25 34.76 -22.35
CA SER A 1047 -3.61 35.83 -21.42
C SER A 1047 -4.46 35.34 -20.23
N TRP A 1048 -5.27 34.29 -20.43
CA TRP A 1048 -5.97 33.61 -19.34
C TRP A 1048 -5.01 32.80 -18.46
N LEU A 1049 -4.09 32.07 -19.09
CA LEU A 1049 -3.05 31.30 -18.39
C LEU A 1049 -2.09 32.20 -17.57
N ASP A 1050 -1.91 33.47 -17.94
CA ASP A 1050 -1.08 34.42 -17.17
C ASP A 1050 -1.62 34.65 -15.74
N TYR A 1051 -2.94 34.76 -15.56
CA TYR A 1051 -3.55 35.01 -14.26
C TYR A 1051 -4.22 33.77 -13.62
N ALA A 1052 -4.67 32.81 -14.43
CA ALA A 1052 -5.34 31.59 -13.96
C ALA A 1052 -4.51 30.31 -14.17
N GLY A 1053 -3.30 30.42 -14.72
CA GLY A 1053 -2.42 29.28 -14.98
C GLY A 1053 -2.01 28.50 -13.74
N GLU A 1054 -2.11 29.08 -12.53
CA GLU A 1054 -1.90 28.33 -11.28
C GLU A 1054 -2.94 27.22 -11.03
N CYS A 1055 -4.04 27.20 -11.78
CA CYS A 1055 -5.03 26.12 -11.78
C CYS A 1055 -4.82 25.09 -12.89
N VAL A 1056 -3.76 25.23 -13.68
CA VAL A 1056 -3.39 24.32 -14.78
C VAL A 1056 -1.98 23.79 -14.53
N TYR A 1057 -1.03 24.71 -14.41
CA TYR A 1057 0.38 24.45 -14.20
C TYR A 1057 0.70 23.93 -12.79
N ASP A 1058 1.65 23.00 -12.68
CA ASP A 1058 2.08 22.35 -11.45
C ASP A 1058 0.93 21.70 -10.63
N THR A 1059 -0.20 21.40 -11.27
CA THR A 1059 -1.38 20.82 -10.63
C THR A 1059 -1.48 19.31 -10.84
N GLU A 1060 -2.23 18.65 -9.95
CA GLU A 1060 -2.70 17.28 -10.10
C GLU A 1060 -4.20 17.24 -10.37
N PHE A 1061 -4.66 16.15 -10.98
CA PHE A 1061 -6.08 15.87 -11.10
C PHE A 1061 -6.69 15.55 -9.72
N TRP A 1062 -7.96 15.86 -9.53
CA TRP A 1062 -8.68 15.41 -8.34
C TRP A 1062 -9.23 13.99 -8.55
N PHE A 1063 -8.86 13.05 -7.67
CA PHE A 1063 -9.17 11.62 -7.85
C PHE A 1063 -10.67 11.31 -7.98
N GLN A 1064 -11.54 12.07 -7.31
CA GLN A 1064 -12.95 11.75 -7.26
C GLN A 1064 -13.60 11.74 -8.64
N THR A 1065 -13.72 12.90 -9.30
CA THR A 1065 -14.27 13.04 -10.67
C THR A 1065 -14.48 14.52 -11.03
N SER A 1066 -14.77 14.82 -12.29
CA SER A 1066 -15.30 16.09 -12.80
C SER A 1066 -16.79 16.30 -12.47
N GLN A 1067 -17.28 17.53 -12.70
CA GLN A 1067 -18.71 17.82 -12.79
C GLN A 1067 -19.09 17.91 -14.26
N ASP A 1068 -19.72 16.84 -14.78
CA ASP A 1068 -20.23 16.81 -16.15
C ASP A 1068 -21.71 17.21 -16.19
N PRO A 1069 -22.14 17.89 -17.28
CA PRO A 1069 -23.54 18.28 -17.43
C PRO A 1069 -24.43 17.02 -17.44
N SER A 1070 -25.50 17.05 -16.66
CA SER A 1070 -26.55 16.04 -16.73
C SER A 1070 -27.86 16.71 -17.16
N PRO A 1071 -28.30 16.58 -18.42
CA PRO A 1071 -29.61 17.05 -18.81
C PRO A 1071 -30.69 16.36 -17.96
N PRO A 1072 -31.73 17.06 -17.45
CA PRO A 1072 -32.08 18.46 -17.67
C PRO A 1072 -31.63 19.43 -16.55
N SER A 1073 -30.65 19.06 -15.71
CA SER A 1073 -30.33 19.74 -14.43
C SER A 1073 -29.80 21.18 -14.52
N GLY A 1074 -29.45 21.69 -15.71
CA GLY A 1074 -28.99 23.07 -15.89
C GLY A 1074 -27.63 23.39 -15.23
N LEU A 1075 -26.84 22.36 -14.90
CA LEU A 1075 -25.56 22.52 -14.20
C LEU A 1075 -24.43 22.89 -15.16
N ALA A 1076 -23.73 23.98 -14.86
CA ALA A 1076 -22.51 24.39 -15.55
C ALA A 1076 -21.42 23.30 -15.37
N PRO A 1077 -20.71 22.90 -16.44
CA PRO A 1077 -19.56 22.00 -16.33
C PRO A 1077 -18.47 22.63 -15.47
N ALA A 1078 -17.86 21.82 -14.60
CA ALA A 1078 -16.72 22.25 -13.80
C ALA A 1078 -15.62 21.17 -13.76
N ARG A 1079 -14.38 21.64 -13.70
CA ARG A 1079 -13.17 20.83 -13.63
C ARG A 1079 -12.37 21.19 -12.38
N PHE A 1080 -11.65 20.19 -11.87
CA PHE A 1080 -10.96 20.29 -10.60
C PHE A 1080 -9.52 19.86 -10.74
N THR A 1081 -8.64 20.69 -10.21
CA THR A 1081 -7.21 20.43 -10.10
C THR A 1081 -6.76 20.80 -8.69
N THR A 1082 -5.67 20.21 -8.22
CA THR A 1082 -5.23 20.37 -6.83
C THR A 1082 -3.72 20.52 -6.75
N THR A 1083 -3.27 21.31 -5.78
CA THR A 1083 -1.88 21.40 -5.35
C THR A 1083 -1.81 21.06 -3.86
N PRO A 1084 -0.63 20.94 -3.24
CA PRO A 1084 -0.55 20.73 -1.80
C PRO A 1084 -1.22 21.81 -0.95
N ASN A 1085 -1.42 23.03 -1.49
CA ASN A 1085 -1.93 24.18 -0.73
C ASN A 1085 -3.26 24.74 -1.25
N THR A 1086 -3.66 24.37 -2.46
CA THR A 1086 -4.81 24.97 -3.14
C THR A 1086 -5.65 23.93 -3.83
N PHE A 1087 -6.95 24.18 -3.89
CA PHE A 1087 -7.89 23.45 -4.72
C PHE A 1087 -8.47 24.40 -5.75
N CYS A 1088 -8.39 24.05 -7.02
CA CYS A 1088 -8.87 24.87 -8.12
C CYS A 1088 -10.19 24.32 -8.65
N ILE A 1089 -11.14 25.24 -8.85
CA ILE A 1089 -12.45 24.97 -9.43
C ILE A 1089 -12.54 25.82 -10.69
N VAL A 1090 -12.60 25.20 -11.85
CA VAL A 1090 -12.73 25.92 -13.12
C VAL A 1090 -14.10 25.64 -13.70
N ALA A 1091 -14.97 26.64 -13.68
CA ALA A 1091 -16.30 26.58 -14.28
C ALA A 1091 -16.24 27.02 -15.75
N PHE A 1092 -16.86 26.27 -16.65
CA PHE A 1092 -16.86 26.56 -18.09
C PHE A 1092 -17.91 27.60 -18.49
N ASP A 1093 -18.97 27.74 -17.70
CA ASP A 1093 -20.01 28.75 -17.90
C ASP A 1093 -19.95 29.83 -16.82
N GLU A 1094 -20.42 31.03 -17.16
CA GLU A 1094 -20.49 32.13 -16.21
C GLU A 1094 -21.42 31.77 -15.06
N PRO A 1095 -21.01 31.99 -13.79
CA PRO A 1095 -21.92 31.82 -12.66
C PRO A 1095 -23.21 32.65 -12.82
N THR A 1096 -24.37 32.01 -12.70
CA THR A 1096 -25.66 32.66 -12.87
C THR A 1096 -26.24 33.13 -11.53
N ASN A 1097 -27.10 34.15 -11.55
CA ASN A 1097 -27.76 34.69 -10.35
C ASN A 1097 -26.83 35.12 -9.21
N GLY A 1098 -25.58 35.51 -9.53
CA GLY A 1098 -24.58 35.93 -8.54
C GLY A 1098 -24.04 34.79 -7.66
N GLN A 1099 -24.16 33.53 -8.12
CA GLN A 1099 -23.69 32.37 -7.36
C GLN A 1099 -23.14 31.27 -8.28
N LEU A 1100 -22.00 30.70 -7.90
CA LEU A 1100 -21.49 29.43 -8.44
C LEU A 1100 -21.99 28.28 -7.57
N VAL A 1101 -22.54 27.23 -8.19
CA VAL A 1101 -23.01 26.03 -7.50
C VAL A 1101 -22.25 24.80 -8.02
N ILE A 1102 -21.59 24.07 -7.11
CA ILE A 1102 -20.90 22.81 -7.42
C ILE A 1102 -21.57 21.67 -6.67
N HIS A 1103 -22.10 20.70 -7.41
CA HIS A 1103 -22.84 19.54 -6.89
C HIS A 1103 -21.92 18.37 -6.51
N LYS A 1104 -20.84 18.70 -5.81
CA LYS A 1104 -19.82 17.76 -5.32
C LYS A 1104 -19.36 18.25 -3.95
N ARG A 1105 -19.12 17.31 -3.04
CA ARG A 1105 -18.43 17.58 -1.79
C ARG A 1105 -16.93 17.71 -2.05
N LEU A 1106 -16.47 18.95 -2.26
CA LEU A 1106 -15.07 19.29 -2.51
C LEU A 1106 -14.22 19.18 -1.22
N PRO A 1107 -12.88 19.07 -1.32
CA PRO A 1107 -11.98 18.96 -0.15
C PRO A 1107 -11.78 20.29 0.62
N LEU A 1108 -12.86 21.07 0.76
CA LEU A 1108 -12.90 22.36 1.44
C LEU A 1108 -13.37 22.19 2.89
N LEU A 1109 -12.78 22.95 3.80
CA LEU A 1109 -13.12 22.99 5.22
C LEU A 1109 -13.50 24.41 5.62
N SER A 1110 -14.28 24.52 6.70
CA SER A 1110 -14.69 25.83 7.23
C SER A 1110 -13.47 26.68 7.54
N GLY A 1111 -13.43 27.89 6.98
CA GLY A 1111 -12.31 28.82 7.12
C GLY A 1111 -11.45 28.95 5.87
N ASP A 1112 -11.48 28.01 4.92
CA ASP A 1112 -10.75 28.15 3.65
C ASP A 1112 -11.23 29.39 2.87
N ASP A 1113 -10.31 30.06 2.18
CA ASP A 1113 -10.62 31.26 1.38
C ASP A 1113 -10.73 30.89 -0.09
N ILE A 1114 -11.86 31.23 -0.72
CA ILE A 1114 -12.06 31.08 -2.17
C ILE A 1114 -11.89 32.45 -2.81
N VAL A 1115 -11.06 32.56 -3.83
CA VAL A 1115 -10.91 33.77 -4.65
C VAL A 1115 -11.21 33.44 -6.10
N LEU A 1116 -11.88 34.35 -6.81
CA LEU A 1116 -11.97 34.30 -8.28
C LEU A 1116 -10.67 34.87 -8.84
N LEU A 1117 -10.01 34.12 -9.72
CA LEU A 1117 -8.81 34.59 -10.40
C LEU A 1117 -9.21 35.49 -11.57
N THR A 1118 -8.75 36.74 -11.51
CA THR A 1118 -9.10 37.79 -12.45
C THR A 1118 -7.84 38.44 -13.04
N PRO A 1119 -7.92 39.10 -14.22
CA PRO A 1119 -6.76 39.76 -14.84
C PRO A 1119 -6.09 40.83 -13.96
N ASN A 1120 -6.86 41.52 -13.11
CA ASN A 1120 -6.36 42.49 -12.13
C ASN A 1120 -5.79 41.85 -10.85
N ARG A 1121 -5.69 40.51 -10.80
CA ARG A 1121 -5.06 39.72 -9.72
C ARG A 1121 -5.65 40.00 -8.33
N SER A 1122 -6.96 40.25 -8.27
CA SER A 1122 -7.70 40.45 -7.03
C SER A 1122 -7.50 39.25 -6.09
N GLN A 1123 -7.30 39.53 -4.79
CA GLN A 1123 -7.12 38.52 -3.75
C GLN A 1123 -8.28 38.55 -2.74
N THR A 1124 -9.39 39.20 -3.09
CA THR A 1124 -10.54 39.38 -2.19
C THR A 1124 -11.27 38.05 -2.00
N PRO A 1125 -11.36 37.51 -0.77
CA PRO A 1125 -12.10 36.27 -0.51
C PRO A 1125 -13.60 36.44 -0.79
N LEU A 1126 -14.18 35.44 -1.44
CA LEU A 1126 -15.59 35.35 -1.76
C LEU A 1126 -16.36 34.60 -0.65
N PRO A 1127 -17.56 35.06 -0.25
CA PRO A 1127 -18.39 34.32 0.66
C PRO A 1127 -18.83 32.98 0.05
N TRP A 1128 -18.66 31.89 0.78
CA TRP A 1128 -19.12 30.57 0.36
C TRP A 1128 -19.72 29.77 1.50
N SER A 1129 -20.55 28.79 1.17
CA SER A 1129 -21.16 27.85 2.11
C SER A 1129 -21.38 26.48 1.45
N THR A 1130 -21.71 25.48 2.26
CA THR A 1130 -22.12 24.15 1.78
C THR A 1130 -23.55 23.88 2.22
N ASP A 1131 -24.39 23.37 1.31
CA ASP A 1131 -25.77 22.99 1.64
C ASP A 1131 -25.85 21.65 2.43
N SER A 1132 -27.07 21.24 2.81
CA SER A 1132 -27.29 19.99 3.54
C SER A 1132 -26.89 18.72 2.77
N SER A 1133 -26.81 18.82 1.45
CA SER A 1133 -26.39 17.73 0.55
C SER A 1133 -24.87 17.73 0.32
N GLY A 1134 -24.14 18.73 0.82
CA GLY A 1134 -22.70 18.88 0.65
C GLY A 1134 -22.29 19.58 -0.64
N ASN A 1135 -23.22 20.21 -1.36
CA ASN A 1135 -22.91 21.02 -2.54
C ASN A 1135 -22.31 22.36 -2.11
N LEU A 1136 -21.32 22.86 -2.86
CA LEU A 1136 -20.70 24.17 -2.64
C LEU A 1136 -21.52 25.28 -3.29
N LEU A 1137 -21.70 26.38 -2.55
CA LEU A 1137 -22.30 27.62 -3.00
C LEU A 1137 -21.28 28.75 -2.81
N VAL A 1138 -20.88 29.45 -3.87
CA VAL A 1138 -19.96 30.60 -3.81
C VAL A 1138 -20.65 31.84 -4.35
N ASN A 1139 -20.77 32.88 -3.53
CA ASN A 1139 -21.36 34.15 -3.95
C ASN A 1139 -20.35 34.98 -4.72
N VAL A 1140 -20.74 35.41 -5.93
CA VAL A 1140 -19.89 36.18 -6.85
C VAL A 1140 -20.64 37.40 -7.35
N SER A 1141 -19.92 38.51 -7.51
CA SER A 1141 -20.51 39.71 -8.09
C SER A 1141 -20.44 39.65 -9.62
N THR A 1142 -21.46 40.15 -10.30
CA THR A 1142 -21.45 40.26 -11.77
C THR A 1142 -20.33 41.17 -12.27
N ALA A 1143 -19.89 42.13 -11.45
CA ALA A 1143 -18.75 42.99 -11.77
C ALA A 1143 -17.44 42.21 -11.81
N ASP A 1144 -17.27 41.18 -10.97
CA ASP A 1144 -16.05 40.36 -10.95
C ASP A 1144 -16.10 39.27 -12.03
N THR A 1145 -17.25 38.63 -12.26
CA THR A 1145 -17.37 37.57 -13.29
C THR A 1145 -17.23 38.10 -14.71
N SER A 1146 -17.71 39.31 -14.98
CA SER A 1146 -17.62 39.95 -16.31
C SER A 1146 -16.21 40.38 -16.72
N GLN A 1147 -15.25 40.41 -15.79
CA GLN A 1147 -13.84 40.68 -16.08
C GLN A 1147 -13.08 39.44 -16.58
N VAL A 1148 -13.67 38.26 -16.44
CA VAL A 1148 -13.08 36.97 -16.79
C VAL A 1148 -13.66 36.49 -18.12
N GLN A 1149 -12.82 35.91 -18.97
CA GLN A 1149 -13.23 35.34 -20.26
C GLN A 1149 -12.85 33.85 -20.31
N PHE A 1150 -13.46 33.11 -21.25
CA PHE A 1150 -13.20 31.69 -21.55
C PHE A 1150 -13.63 30.66 -20.49
N ALA A 1151 -13.17 30.82 -19.25
CA ALA A 1151 -13.53 29.99 -18.10
C ALA A 1151 -13.29 30.73 -16.77
N TRP A 1152 -14.10 30.44 -15.75
CA TRP A 1152 -14.02 31.08 -14.44
C TRP A 1152 -13.25 30.19 -13.45
N ALA A 1153 -11.98 30.53 -13.20
CA ALA A 1153 -11.12 29.81 -12.28
C ALA A 1153 -11.21 30.38 -10.86
N PHE A 1154 -11.60 29.54 -9.92
CA PHE A 1154 -11.64 29.85 -8.49
C PHE A 1154 -10.54 29.07 -7.79
N ARG A 1155 -9.71 29.78 -7.03
CA ARG A 1155 -8.68 29.18 -6.18
C ARG A 1155 -9.17 29.18 -4.74
N ALA A 1156 -9.37 27.99 -4.20
CA ALA A 1156 -9.54 27.78 -2.78
C ALA A 1156 -8.17 27.57 -2.12
N THR A 1157 -7.81 28.43 -1.18
CA THR A 1157 -6.57 28.31 -0.40
C THR A 1157 -6.87 27.61 0.91
N PHE A 1158 -6.17 26.51 1.19
CA PHE A 1158 -6.37 25.76 2.43
C PHE A 1158 -5.85 26.56 3.62
N LYS A 1159 -6.73 26.83 4.60
CA LYS A 1159 -6.32 27.35 5.91
C LYS A 1159 -5.86 26.18 6.77
N LEU A 1160 -4.54 25.99 6.81
CA LEU A 1160 -3.89 24.93 7.58
C LEU A 1160 -3.82 25.30 9.07
N GLU A 1161 -3.88 24.29 9.92
CA GLU A 1161 -3.53 24.41 11.34
C GLU A 1161 -2.01 24.56 11.48
N ASN A 1162 -1.58 25.44 12.39
CA ASN A 1162 -0.16 25.69 12.68
C ASN A 1162 0.52 24.50 13.36
#